data_AF-A0A9E1UX81-F1
#
_entry.id   AF-A0A9E1UX81-F1
#
_cell.length_a   1.000
_cell.length_b   1.000
_cell.length_c   1.000
_cell.angle_alpha   90.00
_cell.angle_beta   90.00
_cell.angle_gamma   90.00
#
_symmetry.space_group_name_H-M   'P 1'
#
loop_
_entity.id
_entity.type
_entity.pdbx_description
1 polymer ?
#
loop_
_entity_poly.entity_id
_entity_poly.type
_entity_poly.pdbx_seq_one_letter_code
_entity_poly.pdbx_strand_id
1 'polypeptide(L)'
;GLINLCVGERGTHCYSGRLNQPNTCPRCRELDPYDVLSDTLAIMQKAMHETAPAAQLIAWPYSQYLVWGVEKTRDYAAHVPEGVTLMHNFESAGECEQLGKTRRLDDYWLAWPGPSQLFRDCAENARAAGRETGAKIQTSCSYEMATVPFVPVPGNLWRKYRAIRELGVGTVMQCWLVGSFPSPMTQAGGELSFEPFPADENAFMLRLAALDWPGNQQAVAEAWRLFGKAYRNYPFSRIFSYYSPMNNGPVWPLHLIPRDSGLQPPFRANRPPSGDRIGECLGDGLNLAEALLLCGRMQEGWTAGMALLEPLRPAYADNPPRRRDIAVCEAVGLQICSSHNILSFYQLREELAWATELPPRLDLLGRMRELVVEEGQLSARLLELAEADSRLGFQADSECHIYYPAKLRWRVDLLNQLLVEEFAPVEQALRAGQDPFAAYTARAPEGPLLPCRRCPEPPRMDGRVAGDQWSACEPVEVHACEPSASAAMEGRDTRMRACWDEAALYLGFVCNEPDMATIRTAAADTEPVLPNTNDCVQISLEPQRLWPVRRILASAAGARYHQTFETPPDYAWEAASHCGNGFWSITLRLPWEWLLPDGVFTGRPIRLMVQRHIPLDNGTGGTTCQRLHWPCVPTDLPPRLMQFPENPADLGWCLLSP
;
A
#
# COMPACT_ATOMS: atom_id res chain seq x y z
N GLY A 1 34.38 0.34 11.84
CA GLY A 1 33.76 1.26 10.89
C GLY A 1 32.43 1.74 11.43
N LEU A 2 31.72 2.56 10.66
CA LEU A 2 30.39 3.09 10.98
C LEU A 2 29.51 3.04 9.72
N ILE A 3 28.24 2.72 9.87
CA ILE A 3 27.22 2.96 8.84
C ILE A 3 26.34 4.11 9.35
N ASN A 4 26.23 5.17 8.55
CA ASN A 4 25.44 6.35 8.90
C ASN A 4 24.23 6.46 7.98
N LEU A 5 23.03 6.23 8.51
CA LEU A 5 21.77 6.53 7.83
C LEU A 5 21.56 8.04 7.83
N CYS A 6 22.11 8.70 6.81
CA CYS A 6 22.31 10.14 6.82
C CYS A 6 21.14 10.95 6.27
N VAL A 7 20.19 10.35 5.53
CA VAL A 7 18.97 11.02 5.05
C VAL A 7 17.76 10.09 5.16
N GLY A 8 16.74 10.51 5.91
CA GLY A 8 15.42 9.87 5.88
C GLY A 8 14.75 9.62 7.23
N GLU A 9 15.15 8.57 7.94
CA GLU A 9 14.40 8.10 9.13
C GLU A 9 14.34 9.14 10.26
N ARG A 10 15.41 9.93 10.43
CA ARG A 10 15.52 11.01 11.42
C ARG A 10 16.38 12.15 10.87
N GLY A 11 16.16 13.36 11.40
CA GLY A 11 17.00 14.52 11.10
C GLY A 11 18.40 14.38 11.73
N THR A 12 19.39 14.08 10.90
CA THR A 12 20.82 13.96 11.25
C THR A 12 21.65 15.19 10.87
N HIS A 13 21.15 16.02 9.96
CA HIS A 13 21.73 17.28 9.51
C HIS A 13 20.61 18.21 9.00
N CYS A 14 20.94 19.47 8.64
CA CYS A 14 19.93 20.49 8.34
C CYS A 14 19.04 20.20 7.11
N TYR A 15 19.42 19.24 6.27
CA TYR A 15 18.69 18.87 5.05
C TYR A 15 18.12 17.44 5.08
N SER A 16 18.29 16.68 6.16
CA SER A 16 17.81 15.28 6.23
C SER A 16 16.46 15.08 6.92
N GLY A 17 15.93 16.09 7.60
CA GLY A 17 14.78 15.93 8.51
C GLY A 17 13.44 16.49 8.06
N ARG A 18 13.36 17.21 6.92
CA ARG A 18 12.12 17.87 6.49
C ARG A 18 11.84 17.63 5.00
N LEU A 19 10.80 16.85 4.72
CA LEU A 19 10.22 16.73 3.39
C LEU A 19 9.55 18.07 3.01
N ASN A 20 9.85 18.59 1.82
CA ASN A 20 9.17 19.73 1.20
C ASN A 20 9.12 21.05 2.01
N GLN A 21 10.03 21.25 2.97
CA GLN A 21 10.17 22.54 3.66
C GLN A 21 11.56 23.14 3.40
N PRO A 22 11.64 24.45 3.17
CA PRO A 22 12.93 25.11 3.06
C PRO A 22 13.71 25.01 4.37
N ASN A 23 15.02 24.81 4.27
CA ASN A 23 15.90 24.84 5.41
C ASN A 23 16.00 26.28 5.96
N THR A 24 15.72 26.46 7.25
CA THR A 24 15.70 27.76 7.91
C THR A 24 16.98 28.07 8.70
N CYS A 25 17.94 27.15 8.72
CA CYS A 25 19.23 27.36 9.39
C CYS A 25 19.99 28.53 8.75
N PRO A 26 20.39 29.57 9.50
CA PRO A 26 21.02 30.77 8.95
C PRO A 26 22.37 30.50 8.28
N ARG A 27 23.03 29.38 8.61
CA ARG A 27 24.26 28.93 7.95
C ARG A 27 23.96 28.08 6.72
N CYS A 28 23.19 27.02 6.90
CA CYS A 28 23.06 25.96 5.90
C CYS A 28 22.10 26.32 4.76
N ARG A 29 21.19 27.28 4.94
CA ARG A 29 20.22 27.68 3.90
C ARG A 29 20.86 28.27 2.63
N GLU A 30 22.09 28.80 2.77
CA GLU A 30 22.87 29.37 1.66
C GLU A 30 23.78 28.32 0.98
N LEU A 31 23.81 27.09 1.51
CA LEU A 31 24.63 25.99 1.01
C LEU A 31 23.77 24.97 0.27
N ASP A 32 24.35 24.27 -0.69
CA ASP A 32 23.68 23.12 -1.29
C ASP A 32 23.51 21.99 -0.25
N PRO A 33 22.35 21.30 -0.20
CA PRO A 33 22.18 20.07 0.56
C PRO A 33 23.36 19.08 0.51
N TYR A 34 24.00 18.90 -0.66
CA TYR A 34 25.13 17.97 -0.74
C TYR A 34 26.38 18.48 -0.02
N ASP A 35 26.68 19.78 -0.07
CA ASP A 35 27.84 20.35 0.63
C ASP A 35 27.72 20.12 2.13
N VAL A 36 26.52 20.33 2.68
CA VAL A 36 26.25 20.12 4.11
C VAL A 36 26.43 18.65 4.50
N LEU A 37 25.95 17.71 3.67
CA LEU A 37 26.10 16.29 3.94
C LEU A 37 27.56 15.85 3.79
N SER A 38 28.26 16.30 2.75
CA SER A 38 29.66 15.98 2.49
C SER A 38 30.56 16.48 3.63
N ASP A 39 30.38 17.73 4.07
CA ASP A 39 31.08 18.30 5.24
C ASP A 39 30.85 17.46 6.50
N THR A 40 29.60 17.06 6.75
CA THR A 40 29.25 16.26 7.93
C THR A 40 29.93 14.89 7.89
N LEU A 41 29.95 14.23 6.73
CA LEU A 41 30.61 12.93 6.55
C LEU A 41 32.14 13.04 6.64
N ALA A 42 32.74 14.09 6.09
CA ALA A 42 34.18 14.34 6.17
C ALA A 42 34.64 14.56 7.62
N ILE A 43 33.86 15.31 8.41
CA ILE A 43 34.12 15.48 9.86
C ILE A 43 34.06 14.13 10.58
N MET A 44 33.03 13.32 10.32
CA MET A 44 32.88 11.99 10.92
C MET A 44 34.05 11.07 10.56
N GLN A 45 34.42 11.03 9.28
CA GLN A 45 35.54 10.21 8.80
C GLN A 45 36.86 10.64 9.44
N LYS A 46 37.16 11.94 9.46
CA LYS A 46 38.37 12.47 10.09
C LYS A 46 38.46 12.06 11.56
N ALA A 47 37.38 12.27 12.33
CA ALA A 47 37.33 11.90 13.74
C ALA A 47 37.49 10.37 13.94
N MET A 48 36.91 9.56 13.06
CA MET A 48 37.08 8.11 13.09
C MET A 48 38.55 7.71 12.82
N HIS A 49 39.19 8.32 11.83
CA HIS A 49 40.56 7.99 11.41
C HIS A 49 41.62 8.48 12.38
N GLU A 50 41.36 9.52 13.18
CA GLU A 50 42.22 9.92 14.31
C GLU A 50 42.43 8.78 15.33
N THR A 51 41.45 7.87 15.46
CA THR A 51 41.54 6.70 16.36
C THR A 51 41.82 5.39 15.61
N ALA A 52 41.19 5.20 14.45
CA ALA A 52 41.25 3.97 13.69
C ALA A 52 41.36 4.28 12.18
N PRO A 53 42.58 4.47 11.64
CA PRO A 53 42.81 4.89 10.25
C PRO A 53 42.22 3.97 9.17
N ALA A 54 42.03 2.69 9.48
CA ALA A 54 41.44 1.71 8.56
C ALA A 54 39.92 1.57 8.70
N ALA A 55 39.27 2.34 9.58
CA ALA A 55 37.83 2.25 9.78
C ALA A 55 37.08 2.81 8.55
N GLN A 56 36.23 1.97 7.94
CA GLN A 56 35.33 2.40 6.88
C GLN A 56 34.14 3.18 7.42
N LEU A 57 33.77 4.26 6.71
CA LEU A 57 32.52 4.98 6.90
C LEU A 57 31.63 4.72 5.67
N ILE A 58 30.44 4.18 5.90
CA ILE A 58 29.42 3.97 4.87
C ILE A 58 28.32 5.01 5.09
N ALA A 59 28.09 5.86 4.10
CA ALA A 59 26.98 6.82 4.09
C ALA A 59 25.77 6.19 3.39
N TRP A 60 24.64 6.08 4.09
CA TRP A 60 23.39 5.54 3.56
C TRP A 60 22.30 6.60 3.56
N PRO A 61 22.18 7.40 2.48
CA PRO A 61 21.13 8.39 2.35
C PRO A 61 19.83 7.73 1.87
N TYR A 62 19.24 6.90 2.76
CA TYR A 62 18.12 5.99 2.51
C TYR A 62 16.96 6.59 1.69
N SER A 63 16.41 7.74 2.11
CA SER A 63 15.26 8.35 1.44
C SER A 63 15.60 9.63 0.70
N GLN A 64 16.85 9.80 0.28
CA GLN A 64 17.34 11.04 -0.35
C GLN A 64 16.51 11.48 -1.54
N TYR A 65 16.10 10.54 -2.39
CA TYR A 65 15.28 10.82 -3.57
C TYR A 65 13.88 11.34 -3.23
N LEU A 66 13.35 10.99 -2.05
CA LEU A 66 12.07 11.54 -1.56
C LEU A 66 12.24 12.96 -1.01
N VAL A 67 13.40 13.28 -0.44
CA VAL A 67 13.66 14.59 0.20
C VAL A 67 14.20 15.61 -0.79
N TRP A 68 15.12 15.21 -1.67
CA TRP A 68 15.87 16.12 -2.56
C TRP A 68 15.49 15.94 -4.04
N GLY A 69 14.72 14.91 -4.37
CA GLY A 69 14.40 14.54 -5.75
C GLY A 69 15.43 13.59 -6.37
N VAL A 70 15.01 12.95 -7.47
CA VAL A 70 15.80 11.93 -8.20
C VAL A 70 17.08 12.54 -8.78
N GLU A 71 16.98 13.70 -9.44
CA GLU A 71 18.12 14.36 -10.10
C GLU A 71 19.23 14.70 -9.10
N LYS A 72 18.89 15.39 -8.00
CA LYS A 72 19.86 15.73 -6.95
C LYS A 72 20.45 14.50 -6.27
N THR A 73 19.67 13.43 -6.11
CA THR A 73 20.17 12.16 -5.55
C THR A 73 21.22 11.55 -6.47
N ARG A 74 20.95 11.54 -7.77
CA ARG A 74 21.89 11.07 -8.79
C ARG A 74 23.17 11.92 -8.81
N ASP A 75 23.06 13.25 -8.75
CA ASP A 75 24.21 14.15 -8.80
C ASP A 75 25.06 14.06 -7.52
N TYR A 76 24.41 13.89 -6.37
CA TYR A 76 25.10 13.70 -5.08
C TYR A 76 26.08 12.53 -5.09
N ALA A 77 25.81 11.49 -5.89
CA ALA A 77 26.64 10.30 -5.89
C ALA A 77 28.12 10.57 -6.22
N ALA A 78 28.41 11.63 -6.99
CA ALA A 78 29.77 12.07 -7.31
C ALA A 78 30.45 12.91 -6.20
N HIS A 79 29.69 13.40 -5.22
CA HIS A 79 30.12 14.40 -4.23
C HIS A 79 30.37 13.83 -2.83
N VAL A 80 30.19 12.52 -2.64
CA VAL A 80 30.58 11.84 -1.40
C VAL A 80 32.08 12.03 -1.14
N PRO A 81 32.52 12.28 0.12
CA PRO A 81 33.93 12.44 0.44
C PRO A 81 34.77 11.23 0.03
N GLU A 82 36.04 11.47 -0.33
CA GLU A 82 36.98 10.39 -0.63
C GLU A 82 37.13 9.42 0.56
N GLY A 83 37.15 8.11 0.29
CA GLY A 83 37.23 7.08 1.33
C GLY A 83 35.95 6.87 2.15
N VAL A 84 34.84 7.52 1.78
CA VAL A 84 33.49 7.21 2.28
C VAL A 84 32.76 6.40 1.21
N THR A 85 32.16 5.26 1.60
CA THR A 85 31.38 4.43 0.69
C THR A 85 29.94 4.94 0.63
N LEU A 86 29.42 5.26 -0.56
CA LEU A 86 28.02 5.62 -0.76
C LEU A 86 27.16 4.37 -0.92
N MET A 87 26.25 4.11 0.00
CA MET A 87 25.32 2.99 -0.10
C MET A 87 23.90 3.47 -0.41
N HIS A 88 23.29 2.94 -1.45
CA HIS A 88 21.87 3.16 -1.75
C HIS A 88 21.07 1.86 -1.69
N ASN A 89 19.77 1.97 -1.46
CA ASN A 89 18.84 0.87 -1.67
C ASN A 89 18.85 0.49 -3.14
N PHE A 90 19.05 -0.79 -3.42
CA PHE A 90 19.14 -1.33 -4.76
C PHE A 90 17.81 -1.20 -5.53
N GLU A 91 16.70 -1.17 -4.80
CA GLU A 91 15.36 -1.19 -5.39
C GLU A 91 14.64 0.17 -5.42
N SER A 92 15.08 1.15 -4.63
CA SER A 92 14.34 2.41 -4.46
C SER A 92 14.15 3.18 -5.76
N ALA A 93 12.96 3.78 -5.90
CA ALA A 93 12.50 4.42 -7.14
C ALA A 93 12.60 3.48 -8.35
N GLY A 94 12.35 2.18 -8.13
CA GLY A 94 12.28 1.19 -9.18
C GLY A 94 11.01 1.34 -10.00
N GLU A 95 11.09 0.96 -11.26
CA GLU A 95 9.93 0.87 -12.15
C GLU A 95 9.96 -0.48 -12.85
N CYS A 96 8.80 -1.11 -12.98
CA CYS A 96 8.66 -2.35 -13.73
C CYS A 96 7.31 -2.47 -14.41
N GLU A 97 7.25 -3.19 -15.52
CA GLU A 97 5.98 -3.51 -16.19
C GLU A 97 5.34 -4.75 -15.56
N GLN A 98 4.10 -4.63 -15.09
CA GLN A 98 3.31 -5.75 -14.58
C GLN A 98 1.86 -5.65 -15.06
N LEU A 99 1.41 -6.64 -15.83
CA LEU A 99 0.08 -6.68 -16.45
C LEU A 99 -0.21 -5.48 -17.39
N GLY A 100 0.82 -4.99 -18.09
CA GLY A 100 0.69 -3.87 -19.04
C GLY A 100 0.61 -2.49 -18.39
N LYS A 101 0.95 -2.40 -17.10
CA LYS A 101 1.05 -1.16 -16.34
C LYS A 101 2.43 -1.02 -15.74
N THR A 102 2.99 0.19 -15.82
CA THR A 102 4.18 0.57 -15.07
C THR A 102 3.85 0.62 -13.58
N ARG A 103 4.61 -0.12 -12.77
CA ARG A 103 4.53 -0.16 -11.31
C ARG A 103 5.74 0.53 -10.73
N ARG A 104 5.51 1.44 -9.80
CA ARG A 104 6.57 2.07 -9.01
C ARG A 104 6.88 1.20 -7.80
N LEU A 105 8.16 0.97 -7.58
CA LEU A 105 8.71 0.17 -6.50
C LEU A 105 9.50 1.08 -5.56
N ASP A 106 9.21 0.97 -4.28
CA ASP A 106 10.02 1.59 -3.23
C ASP A 106 11.13 0.60 -2.81
N ASP A 107 11.42 0.47 -1.53
CA ASP A 107 12.46 -0.41 -0.99
C ASP A 107 11.91 -1.77 -0.51
N TYR A 108 12.83 -2.66 -0.14
CA TYR A 108 12.55 -3.99 0.44
C TYR A 108 11.97 -5.02 -0.55
N TRP A 109 12.49 -5.12 -1.78
CA TRP A 109 12.04 -6.15 -2.74
C TRP A 109 13.02 -7.32 -2.91
N LEU A 110 12.53 -8.52 -2.68
CA LEU A 110 13.15 -9.80 -3.02
C LEU A 110 12.50 -10.43 -4.26
N ALA A 111 11.18 -10.24 -4.48
CA ALA A 111 10.55 -10.72 -5.71
C ALA A 111 11.07 -9.97 -6.93
N TRP A 112 11.31 -8.67 -6.83
CA TRP A 112 11.86 -7.90 -7.93
C TRP A 112 13.41 -7.91 -7.93
N PRO A 113 14.06 -8.49 -8.95
CA PRO A 113 15.52 -8.61 -8.96
C PRO A 113 16.28 -7.33 -9.32
N GLY A 114 15.58 -6.23 -9.69
CA GLY A 114 16.14 -4.91 -9.98
C GLY A 114 17.35 -4.90 -10.93
N PRO A 115 18.30 -3.94 -10.76
CA PRO A 115 18.23 -2.73 -9.92
C PRO A 115 17.28 -1.66 -10.48
N SER A 116 16.96 -0.66 -9.67
CA SER A 116 16.32 0.58 -10.16
C SER A 116 17.27 1.40 -11.03
N GLN A 117 16.69 2.21 -11.92
CA GLN A 117 17.47 3.12 -12.76
C GLN A 117 18.21 4.14 -11.89
N LEU A 118 17.58 4.65 -10.84
CA LEU A 118 18.22 5.54 -9.87
C LEU A 118 19.48 4.89 -9.26
N PHE A 119 19.41 3.61 -8.85
CA PHE A 119 20.59 2.92 -8.31
C PHE A 119 21.71 2.81 -9.35
N ARG A 120 21.38 2.48 -10.61
CA ARG A 120 22.36 2.43 -11.71
C ARG A 120 23.05 3.77 -11.91
N ASP A 121 22.25 4.83 -12.02
CA ASP A 121 22.76 6.19 -12.25
C ASP A 121 23.66 6.66 -11.10
N CYS A 122 23.27 6.42 -9.85
CA CYS A 122 24.11 6.72 -8.69
C CYS A 122 25.42 5.91 -8.70
N ALA A 123 25.35 4.60 -8.99
CA ALA A 123 26.52 3.73 -9.03
C ALA A 123 27.52 4.17 -10.12
N GLU A 124 27.02 4.50 -11.32
CA GLU A 124 27.83 4.96 -12.44
C GLU A 124 28.46 6.34 -12.17
N ASN A 125 27.68 7.28 -11.61
CA ASN A 125 28.17 8.61 -11.26
C ASN A 125 29.27 8.55 -10.18
N ALA A 126 29.05 7.78 -9.11
CA ALA A 126 30.04 7.59 -8.06
C ALA A 126 31.32 6.95 -8.62
N ARG A 127 31.20 5.91 -9.45
CA ARG A 127 32.34 5.25 -10.09
C ARG A 127 33.11 6.20 -11.02
N ALA A 128 32.41 7.02 -11.81
CA ALA A 128 33.05 8.03 -12.68
C ALA A 128 33.84 9.07 -11.88
N ALA A 129 33.41 9.37 -10.65
CA ALA A 129 34.09 10.26 -9.72
C ALA A 129 35.14 9.55 -8.82
N GLY A 130 35.43 8.26 -9.05
CA GLY A 130 36.37 7.49 -8.25
C GLY A 130 35.90 7.25 -6.80
N ARG A 131 34.58 7.20 -6.57
CA ARG A 131 33.97 6.93 -5.26
C ARG A 131 33.52 5.49 -5.14
N GLU A 132 33.60 4.95 -3.93
CA GLU A 132 33.12 3.61 -3.62
C GLU A 132 31.61 3.59 -3.43
N THR A 133 30.97 2.50 -3.87
CA THR A 133 29.52 2.32 -3.80
C THR A 133 29.14 1.02 -3.10
N GLY A 134 28.02 1.07 -2.39
CA GLY A 134 27.38 -0.08 -1.77
C GLY A 134 25.92 -0.26 -2.20
N ALA A 135 25.45 -1.50 -2.19
CA ALA A 135 24.06 -1.86 -2.40
C ALA A 135 23.43 -2.36 -1.10
N LYS A 136 22.34 -1.73 -0.67
CA LYS A 136 21.43 -2.34 0.32
C LYS A 136 20.37 -3.14 -0.44
N ILE A 137 20.30 -4.44 -0.17
CA ILE A 137 19.37 -5.39 -0.80
C ILE A 137 18.51 -6.11 0.25
N GLN A 138 17.55 -6.93 -0.22
CA GLN A 138 16.96 -8.00 0.60
C GLN A 138 17.47 -9.37 0.19
N THR A 139 17.88 -10.15 1.19
CA THR A 139 18.51 -11.47 0.99
C THR A 139 17.56 -12.62 1.31
N SER A 140 17.12 -12.77 2.56
CA SER A 140 16.32 -13.95 2.95
C SER A 140 14.82 -13.76 2.78
N CYS A 141 14.28 -12.66 3.29
CA CYS A 141 12.88 -12.29 3.11
C CYS A 141 12.76 -10.76 3.17
N SER A 142 11.55 -10.26 2.99
CA SER A 142 11.25 -8.83 3.00
C SER A 142 9.84 -8.63 3.59
N TYR A 143 9.32 -7.41 3.58
CA TYR A 143 7.91 -7.19 3.92
C TYR A 143 6.93 -7.91 2.99
N GLU A 144 7.37 -8.38 1.81
CA GLU A 144 6.57 -9.24 0.94
C GLU A 144 6.10 -10.53 1.65
N MET A 145 6.91 -11.06 2.57
CA MET A 145 6.64 -12.24 3.40
C MET A 145 7.63 -12.29 4.59
N ALA A 146 7.42 -11.45 5.60
CA ALA A 146 8.30 -11.24 6.75
C ALA A 146 8.03 -12.18 7.94
N THR A 147 7.02 -13.05 7.84
CA THR A 147 6.61 -14.03 8.87
C THR A 147 7.27 -15.41 8.69
N VAL A 148 8.22 -15.53 7.77
CA VAL A 148 9.04 -16.73 7.55
C VAL A 148 10.52 -16.37 7.66
N PRO A 149 11.39 -17.32 8.05
CA PRO A 149 12.82 -17.04 8.18
C PRO A 149 13.48 -16.73 6.82
N PHE A 150 12.97 -17.30 5.72
CA PHE A 150 13.44 -17.03 4.37
C PHE A 150 12.41 -17.46 3.31
N VAL A 151 12.52 -16.87 2.12
CA VAL A 151 11.81 -17.27 0.90
C VAL A 151 12.86 -17.87 -0.07
N PRO A 152 12.76 -19.16 -0.45
CA PRO A 152 13.80 -19.90 -1.18
C PRO A 152 13.88 -19.54 -2.67
N VAL A 153 14.37 -18.35 -2.99
CA VAL A 153 14.50 -17.83 -4.38
C VAL A 153 15.94 -17.42 -4.74
N PRO A 154 16.96 -18.28 -4.58
CA PRO A 154 18.37 -17.90 -4.77
C PRO A 154 18.70 -17.38 -6.17
N GLY A 155 17.94 -17.77 -7.20
CA GLY A 155 18.07 -17.21 -8.55
C GLY A 155 17.74 -15.71 -8.62
N ASN A 156 16.87 -15.18 -7.76
CA ASN A 156 16.65 -13.73 -7.68
C ASN A 156 17.87 -13.02 -7.09
N LEU A 157 18.52 -13.61 -6.08
CA LEU A 157 19.78 -13.07 -5.54
C LEU A 157 20.89 -13.11 -6.58
N TRP A 158 21.06 -14.23 -7.29
CA TRP A 158 22.06 -14.32 -8.37
C TRP A 158 21.93 -13.17 -9.37
N ARG A 159 20.70 -12.83 -9.80
CA ARG A 159 20.44 -11.69 -10.69
C ARG A 159 20.80 -10.35 -10.06
N LYS A 160 20.45 -10.12 -8.79
CA LYS A 160 20.82 -8.90 -8.05
C LYS A 160 22.34 -8.75 -7.98
N TYR A 161 23.05 -9.78 -7.51
CA TYR A 161 24.51 -9.75 -7.38
C TYR A 161 25.23 -9.65 -8.72
N ARG A 162 24.69 -10.23 -9.79
CA ARG A 162 25.21 -10.03 -11.15
C ARG A 162 25.17 -8.55 -11.53
N ALA A 163 24.05 -7.86 -11.29
CA ALA A 163 23.95 -6.43 -11.59
C ALA A 163 24.85 -5.57 -10.67
N ILE A 164 24.96 -5.91 -9.38
CA ILE A 164 25.90 -5.29 -8.43
C ILE A 164 27.33 -5.37 -8.97
N ARG A 165 27.74 -6.56 -9.43
CA ARG A 165 29.06 -6.79 -10.04
C ARG A 165 29.25 -5.98 -11.31
N GLU A 166 28.30 -6.03 -12.23
CA GLU A 166 28.37 -5.32 -13.52
C GLU A 166 28.50 -3.79 -13.34
N LEU A 167 27.92 -3.25 -12.26
CA LEU A 167 28.03 -1.84 -11.89
C LEU A 167 29.32 -1.47 -11.13
N GLY A 168 30.16 -2.45 -10.78
CA GLY A 168 31.39 -2.23 -10.02
C GLY A 168 31.15 -1.91 -8.54
N VAL A 169 30.02 -2.33 -7.99
CA VAL A 169 29.66 -2.09 -6.58
C VAL A 169 30.40 -3.08 -5.68
N GLY A 170 31.19 -2.57 -4.73
CA GLY A 170 32.09 -3.37 -3.89
C GLY A 170 31.59 -3.68 -2.48
N THR A 171 30.46 -3.10 -2.07
CA THR A 171 29.88 -3.30 -0.73
C THR A 171 28.42 -3.73 -0.83
N VAL A 172 27.98 -4.66 0.02
CA VAL A 172 26.57 -5.08 0.09
C VAL A 172 26.10 -5.14 1.54
N MET A 173 25.00 -4.46 1.84
CA MET A 173 24.21 -4.69 3.04
C MET A 173 23.06 -5.64 2.68
N GLN A 174 23.16 -6.87 3.16
CA GLN A 174 22.25 -7.96 2.81
C GLN A 174 20.87 -7.88 3.50
N CYS A 175 20.79 -7.17 4.62
CA CYS A 175 19.62 -7.03 5.46
C CYS A 175 19.77 -5.78 6.37
N TRP A 176 18.65 -5.14 6.72
CA TRP A 176 18.59 -4.06 7.72
C TRP A 176 17.69 -4.44 8.92
N LEU A 177 16.45 -4.88 8.65
CA LEU A 177 15.44 -5.19 9.69
C LEU A 177 14.93 -6.64 9.63
N VAL A 178 14.51 -7.09 8.45
CA VAL A 178 13.87 -8.39 8.22
C VAL A 178 14.72 -9.27 7.31
N GLY A 179 14.70 -10.59 7.54
CA GLY A 179 15.43 -11.54 6.70
C GLY A 179 16.89 -11.77 7.08
N SER A 180 17.21 -11.79 8.37
CA SER A 180 18.55 -12.04 8.91
C SER A 180 18.80 -13.49 9.39
N PHE A 181 17.80 -14.37 9.28
CA PHE A 181 17.94 -15.76 9.72
C PHE A 181 18.95 -16.53 8.85
N PRO A 182 19.85 -17.34 9.44
CA PRO A 182 20.68 -18.27 8.68
C PRO A 182 19.81 -19.19 7.82
N SER A 183 20.06 -19.18 6.52
CA SER A 183 19.27 -19.91 5.53
C SER A 183 20.07 -20.21 4.26
N PRO A 184 19.53 -21.04 3.34
CA PRO A 184 20.09 -21.17 2.00
C PRO A 184 20.23 -19.82 1.26
N MET A 185 19.39 -18.83 1.59
CA MET A 185 19.46 -17.49 1.00
C MET A 185 20.62 -16.67 1.56
N THR A 186 20.89 -16.71 2.87
CA THR A 186 22.08 -16.06 3.43
C THR A 186 23.37 -16.72 2.95
N GLN A 187 23.37 -18.04 2.77
CA GLN A 187 24.49 -18.75 2.17
C GLN A 187 24.69 -18.34 0.71
N ALA A 188 23.62 -18.27 -0.08
CA ALA A 188 23.66 -17.76 -1.44
C ALA A 188 24.21 -16.32 -1.48
N GLY A 189 23.73 -15.43 -0.62
CA GLY A 189 24.22 -14.06 -0.52
C GLY A 189 25.72 -14.00 -0.16
N GLY A 190 26.15 -14.85 0.78
CA GLY A 190 27.56 -15.01 1.13
C GLY A 190 28.41 -15.45 -0.05
N GLU A 191 28.06 -16.54 -0.74
CA GLU A 191 28.79 -17.04 -1.91
C GLU A 191 28.84 -16.02 -3.06
N LEU A 192 27.73 -15.35 -3.33
CA LEU A 192 27.62 -14.36 -4.41
C LEU A 192 28.36 -13.05 -4.11
N SER A 193 28.74 -12.80 -2.85
CA SER A 193 29.52 -11.63 -2.45
C SER A 193 31.02 -11.75 -2.78
N PHE A 194 31.50 -12.93 -3.18
CA PHE A 194 32.92 -13.21 -3.40
C PHE A 194 33.23 -13.75 -4.80
N GLU A 195 34.51 -13.71 -5.15
CA GLU A 195 35.04 -14.28 -6.39
C GLU A 195 35.46 -15.76 -6.22
N PRO A 196 35.34 -16.58 -7.28
CA PRO A 196 34.81 -16.25 -8.60
C PRO A 196 33.26 -16.17 -8.61
N PHE A 197 32.70 -15.12 -9.22
CA PHE A 197 31.26 -15.03 -9.39
C PHE A 197 30.72 -16.12 -10.33
N PRO A 198 29.66 -16.85 -9.97
CA PRO A 198 29.07 -17.89 -10.82
C PRO A 198 28.52 -17.33 -12.14
N ALA A 199 29.08 -17.75 -13.28
CA ALA A 199 28.67 -17.26 -14.59
C ALA A 199 27.26 -17.71 -15.03
N ASP A 200 26.77 -18.85 -14.52
CA ASP A 200 25.46 -19.42 -14.87
C ASP A 200 24.57 -19.59 -13.63
N GLU A 201 23.34 -19.07 -13.73
CA GLU A 201 22.35 -19.09 -12.64
C GLU A 201 21.93 -20.51 -12.25
N ASN A 202 21.73 -21.40 -13.23
CA ASN A 202 21.27 -22.76 -12.96
C ASN A 202 22.38 -23.60 -12.33
N ALA A 203 23.61 -23.51 -12.85
CA ALA A 203 24.78 -24.16 -12.29
C ALA A 203 25.09 -23.66 -10.87
N PHE A 204 24.83 -22.38 -10.59
CA PHE A 204 24.89 -21.84 -9.23
C PHE A 204 23.87 -22.51 -8.31
N MET A 205 22.59 -22.51 -8.69
CA MET A 205 21.54 -23.14 -7.86
C MET A 205 21.78 -24.64 -7.65
N LEU A 206 22.24 -25.36 -8.68
CA LEU A 206 22.61 -26.78 -8.57
C LEU A 206 23.75 -27.02 -7.59
N ARG A 207 24.81 -26.20 -7.65
CA ARG A 207 25.93 -26.29 -6.71
C ARG A 207 25.49 -25.94 -5.28
N LEU A 208 24.74 -24.86 -5.11
CA LEU A 208 24.21 -24.46 -3.81
C LEU A 208 23.37 -25.58 -3.18
N ALA A 209 22.49 -26.21 -3.97
CA ALA A 209 21.70 -27.35 -3.51
C ALA A 209 22.57 -28.57 -3.17
N ALA A 210 23.62 -28.85 -3.93
CA ALA A 210 24.48 -30.03 -3.73
C ALA A 210 25.20 -30.05 -2.37
N LEU A 211 25.37 -28.90 -1.72
CA LEU A 211 26.01 -28.79 -0.41
C LEU A 211 25.20 -29.48 0.69
N ASP A 212 23.88 -29.31 0.63
CA ASP A 212 22.96 -29.72 1.69
C ASP A 212 22.00 -30.85 1.27
N TRP A 213 21.87 -31.08 -0.03
CA TRP A 213 20.93 -32.03 -0.64
C TRP A 213 21.64 -33.07 -1.52
N PRO A 214 22.62 -33.82 -0.97
CA PRO A 214 23.41 -34.76 -1.77
C PRO A 214 22.51 -35.82 -2.42
N GLY A 215 22.63 -35.97 -3.74
CA GLY A 215 21.82 -36.89 -4.54
C GLY A 215 20.46 -36.34 -4.97
N ASN A 216 20.02 -35.21 -4.38
CA ASN A 216 18.72 -34.58 -4.66
C ASN A 216 18.84 -33.14 -5.18
N GLN A 217 20.06 -32.66 -5.43
CA GLN A 217 20.32 -31.27 -5.84
C GLN A 217 19.54 -30.82 -7.08
N GLN A 218 19.27 -31.73 -8.03
CA GLN A 218 18.52 -31.40 -9.24
C GLN A 218 17.07 -31.02 -8.92
N ALA A 219 16.40 -31.80 -8.07
CA ALA A 219 15.02 -31.55 -7.68
C ALA A 219 14.90 -30.24 -6.89
N VAL A 220 15.84 -30.00 -5.98
CA VAL A 220 15.85 -28.80 -5.13
C VAL A 220 16.15 -27.53 -5.93
N ALA A 221 17.16 -27.56 -6.81
CA ALA A 221 17.47 -26.43 -7.68
C ALA A 221 16.31 -26.10 -8.64
N GLU A 222 15.63 -27.13 -9.16
CA GLU A 222 14.45 -26.93 -9.99
C GLU A 222 13.26 -26.36 -9.20
N ALA A 223 13.05 -26.83 -7.96
CA ALA A 223 12.05 -26.24 -7.06
C ALA A 223 12.34 -24.75 -6.81
N TRP A 224 13.59 -24.38 -6.50
CA TRP A 224 14.00 -22.98 -6.33
C TRP A 224 13.80 -22.13 -7.59
N ARG A 225 14.04 -22.70 -8.77
CA ARG A 225 13.77 -22.03 -10.05
C ARG A 225 12.28 -21.74 -10.23
N LEU A 226 11.42 -22.71 -9.90
CA LEU A 226 9.97 -22.56 -9.95
C LEU A 226 9.48 -21.54 -8.92
N PHE A 227 9.98 -21.60 -7.68
CA PHE A 227 9.71 -20.61 -6.64
C PHE A 227 10.11 -19.20 -7.07
N GLY A 228 11.30 -19.02 -7.66
CA GLY A 228 11.74 -17.72 -8.17
C GLY A 228 10.84 -17.17 -9.28
N LYS A 229 10.39 -18.04 -10.20
CA LYS A 229 9.43 -17.68 -11.25
C LYS A 229 8.06 -17.31 -10.66
N ALA A 230 7.57 -18.08 -9.70
CA ALA A 230 6.32 -17.84 -9.01
C ALA A 230 6.37 -16.52 -8.25
N TYR A 231 7.37 -16.33 -7.39
CA TYR A 231 7.52 -15.19 -6.50
C TYR A 231 7.65 -13.86 -7.26
N ARG A 232 8.25 -13.86 -8.46
CA ARG A 232 8.27 -12.68 -9.35
C ARG A 232 6.90 -12.20 -9.83
N ASN A 233 5.82 -12.94 -9.57
CA ASN A 233 4.44 -12.48 -9.78
C ASN A 233 3.87 -11.77 -8.55
N TYR A 234 4.66 -11.48 -7.51
CA TYR A 234 4.18 -10.71 -6.36
C TYR A 234 3.48 -9.42 -6.82
N PRO A 235 2.30 -9.07 -6.29
CA PRO A 235 1.64 -7.81 -6.62
C PRO A 235 2.52 -6.61 -6.22
N PHE A 236 3.05 -5.91 -7.22
CA PHE A 236 4.03 -4.85 -7.01
C PHE A 236 3.36 -3.56 -6.54
N SER A 237 3.11 -3.50 -5.23
CA SER A 237 2.67 -2.34 -4.45
C SER A 237 3.25 -2.46 -3.04
N ARG A 238 3.79 -1.38 -2.49
CA ARG A 238 4.32 -1.40 -1.12
C ARG A 238 3.17 -1.54 -0.11
N ILE A 239 2.02 -0.90 -0.36
CA ILE A 239 0.80 -1.06 0.42
C ILE A 239 0.36 -2.53 0.42
N PHE A 240 0.41 -3.21 -0.72
CA PHE A 240 0.12 -4.65 -0.75
C PHE A 240 1.12 -5.45 0.08
N SER A 241 2.42 -5.16 -0.01
CA SER A 241 3.43 -5.85 0.83
C SER A 241 3.17 -5.68 2.33
N TYR A 242 2.62 -4.53 2.74
CA TYR A 242 2.41 -4.22 4.15
C TYR A 242 1.05 -4.68 4.68
N TYR A 243 -0.02 -4.60 3.89
CA TYR A 243 -1.38 -4.76 4.42
C TYR A 243 -2.13 -5.95 3.84
N SER A 244 -1.56 -6.62 2.83
CA SER A 244 -2.20 -7.79 2.24
C SER A 244 -2.20 -8.98 3.21
N PRO A 245 -2.98 -10.03 2.90
CA PRO A 245 -2.93 -11.26 3.66
C PRO A 245 -1.61 -12.04 3.53
N MET A 246 -0.62 -11.58 2.75
CA MET A 246 0.66 -12.30 2.58
C MET A 246 1.32 -12.61 3.92
N ASN A 247 1.33 -11.67 4.85
CA ASN A 247 1.89 -11.86 6.19
C ASN A 247 0.84 -12.27 7.24
N ASN A 248 -0.36 -11.69 7.16
CA ASN A 248 -1.37 -11.81 8.22
C ASN A 248 -2.46 -12.84 7.93
N GLY A 249 -2.50 -13.40 6.72
CA GLY A 249 -3.42 -14.45 6.28
C GLY A 249 -3.57 -15.59 7.29
N PRO A 250 -2.47 -16.16 7.82
CA PRO A 250 -2.48 -17.18 8.87
C PRO A 250 -3.32 -16.88 10.10
N VAL A 251 -3.65 -15.62 10.38
CA VAL A 251 -4.41 -15.17 11.54
C VAL A 251 -5.57 -14.25 11.17
N TRP A 252 -5.95 -14.23 9.88
CA TRP A 252 -6.97 -13.34 9.34
C TRP A 252 -8.38 -13.92 9.54
N PRO A 253 -9.27 -13.24 10.28
CA PRO A 253 -10.69 -13.58 10.38
C PRO A 253 -11.45 -13.31 9.08
N LEU A 254 -12.29 -14.26 8.65
CA LEU A 254 -13.19 -14.04 7.54
C LEU A 254 -14.55 -13.54 8.04
N HIS A 255 -15.17 -12.62 7.31
CA HIS A 255 -16.44 -12.01 7.66
C HIS A 255 -17.42 -12.08 6.48
N LEU A 256 -18.43 -12.94 6.57
CA LEU A 256 -19.50 -13.03 5.57
C LEU A 256 -20.43 -11.82 5.69
N ILE A 257 -20.78 -11.42 6.91
CA ILE A 257 -21.52 -10.19 7.18
C ILE A 257 -20.50 -9.05 7.32
N PRO A 258 -20.65 -7.94 6.57
CA PRO A 258 -19.73 -6.80 6.64
C PRO A 258 -19.50 -6.26 8.07
N ARG A 259 -18.25 -5.91 8.37
CA ARG A 259 -17.82 -5.36 9.68
C ARG A 259 -17.21 -3.96 9.57
N ASP A 260 -16.72 -3.61 8.37
CA ASP A 260 -16.01 -2.36 8.10
C ASP A 260 -14.78 -2.17 9.00
N SER A 261 -13.99 -3.24 9.12
CA SER A 261 -12.80 -3.29 9.99
C SER A 261 -11.51 -3.11 9.17
N GLY A 262 -10.58 -2.31 9.72
CA GLY A 262 -9.30 -2.00 9.09
C GLY A 262 -8.31 -3.16 9.04
N LEU A 263 -7.18 -2.93 8.38
CA LEU A 263 -6.14 -3.94 8.16
C LEU A 263 -4.98 -3.79 9.16
N GLN A 264 -4.40 -4.92 9.55
CA GLN A 264 -3.20 -4.99 10.38
C GLN A 264 -1.94 -5.08 9.50
N PRO A 265 -0.92 -4.23 9.68
CA PRO A 265 0.39 -4.43 9.06
C PRO A 265 1.29 -5.32 9.93
N PRO A 266 2.24 -6.07 9.33
CA PRO A 266 3.10 -7.02 10.04
C PRO A 266 4.09 -6.36 10.99
N PHE A 267 4.45 -5.10 10.80
CA PHE A 267 5.34 -4.35 11.70
C PHE A 267 4.58 -3.70 12.89
N ARG A 268 3.26 -3.91 13.01
CA ARG A 268 2.44 -3.47 14.16
C ARG A 268 1.54 -4.60 14.65
N ALA A 269 2.16 -5.66 15.12
CA ALA A 269 1.50 -6.85 15.63
C ALA A 269 0.58 -6.62 16.85
N ASN A 270 0.73 -5.49 17.54
CA ASN A 270 -0.10 -5.08 18.68
C ASN A 270 -1.49 -4.53 18.29
N ARG A 271 -1.79 -4.43 17.00
CA ARG A 271 -3.12 -4.04 16.51
C ARG A 271 -4.11 -5.23 16.53
N PRO A 272 -5.43 -4.95 16.53
CA PRO A 272 -6.43 -5.98 16.28
C PRO A 272 -6.15 -6.74 14.96
N PRO A 273 -6.58 -8.01 14.84
CA PRO A 273 -6.50 -8.75 13.59
C PRO A 273 -7.12 -7.99 12.41
N SER A 274 -6.59 -8.22 11.21
CA SER A 274 -7.12 -7.60 9.99
C SER A 274 -8.61 -7.90 9.76
N GLY A 275 -9.33 -6.91 9.27
CA GLY A 275 -10.75 -6.99 8.97
C GLY A 275 -11.09 -7.26 7.49
N ASP A 276 -12.22 -6.71 7.06
CA ASP A 276 -12.83 -6.99 5.75
C ASP A 276 -12.71 -5.82 4.75
N ARG A 277 -12.00 -4.75 5.09
CA ARG A 277 -11.68 -3.64 4.17
C ARG A 277 -10.44 -3.92 3.33
N ILE A 278 -10.49 -5.00 2.54
CA ILE A 278 -9.34 -5.50 1.78
C ILE A 278 -8.84 -4.54 0.69
N GLY A 279 -9.67 -3.64 0.15
CA GLY A 279 -9.20 -2.63 -0.82
C GLY A 279 -8.12 -1.72 -0.28
N GLU A 280 -8.05 -1.57 1.04
CA GLU A 280 -6.99 -0.82 1.69
C GLU A 280 -5.60 -1.43 1.44
N CYS A 281 -5.49 -2.74 1.17
CA CYS A 281 -4.21 -3.35 0.78
C CYS A 281 -3.92 -3.28 -0.72
N LEU A 282 -4.87 -2.85 -1.55
CA LEU A 282 -4.68 -2.69 -2.99
C LEU A 282 -4.17 -1.28 -3.33
N GLY A 283 -4.60 -0.27 -2.57
CA GLY A 283 -4.27 1.13 -2.84
C GLY A 283 -4.78 1.62 -4.19
N ASP A 284 -4.23 2.73 -4.66
CA ASP A 284 -4.56 3.30 -5.97
C ASP A 284 -3.88 2.57 -7.15
N GLY A 285 -2.88 1.73 -6.84
CA GLY A 285 -2.06 1.05 -7.83
C GLY A 285 -2.66 -0.24 -8.34
N LEU A 286 -3.27 -1.08 -7.50
CA LEU A 286 -3.78 -2.40 -7.87
C LEU A 286 -5.30 -2.44 -7.83
N ASN A 287 -5.90 -3.25 -8.70
CA ASN A 287 -7.29 -3.69 -8.51
C ASN A 287 -7.35 -5.15 -8.02
N LEU A 288 -8.52 -5.56 -7.54
CA LEU A 288 -8.71 -6.89 -6.93
C LEU A 288 -8.48 -8.03 -7.94
N ALA A 289 -8.88 -7.84 -9.20
CA ALA A 289 -8.70 -8.84 -10.25
C ALA A 289 -7.21 -9.05 -10.59
N GLU A 290 -6.43 -7.97 -10.65
CA GLU A 290 -4.97 -8.01 -10.82
C GLU A 290 -4.31 -8.75 -9.65
N ALA A 291 -4.67 -8.41 -8.41
CA ALA A 291 -4.13 -9.05 -7.22
C ALA A 291 -4.45 -10.55 -7.19
N LEU A 292 -5.69 -10.95 -7.51
CA LEU A 292 -6.08 -12.36 -7.60
C LEU A 292 -5.30 -13.12 -8.67
N LEU A 293 -5.19 -12.56 -9.87
CA LEU A 293 -4.42 -13.18 -10.95
C LEU A 293 -2.96 -13.40 -10.56
N LEU A 294 -2.33 -12.40 -9.95
CA LEU A 294 -0.94 -12.44 -9.53
C LEU A 294 -0.71 -13.43 -8.39
N CYS A 295 -1.55 -13.41 -7.35
CA CYS A 295 -1.54 -14.39 -6.26
C CYS A 295 -1.80 -15.82 -6.77
N GLY A 296 -2.70 -16.00 -7.73
CA GLY A 296 -2.98 -17.30 -8.37
C GLY A 296 -1.76 -17.85 -9.11
N ARG A 297 -1.08 -17.01 -9.91
CA ARG A 297 0.18 -17.40 -10.58
C ARG A 297 1.29 -17.77 -9.58
N MET A 298 1.36 -17.07 -8.45
CA MET A 298 2.27 -17.43 -7.36
C MET A 298 1.90 -18.80 -6.79
N GLN A 299 0.62 -19.04 -6.48
CA GLN A 299 0.12 -20.30 -5.92
C GLN A 299 0.40 -21.49 -6.85
N GLU A 300 0.11 -21.36 -8.14
CA GLU A 300 0.36 -22.39 -9.16
C GLU A 300 1.85 -22.76 -9.23
N GLY A 301 2.70 -21.74 -9.39
CA GLY A 301 4.15 -21.95 -9.50
C GLY A 301 4.78 -22.47 -8.20
N TRP A 302 4.28 -22.05 -7.04
CA TRP A 302 4.75 -22.52 -5.75
C TRP A 302 4.34 -23.97 -5.51
N THR A 303 3.10 -24.34 -5.85
CA THR A 303 2.61 -25.72 -5.80
C THR A 303 3.47 -26.64 -6.68
N ALA A 304 3.81 -26.20 -7.89
CA ALA A 304 4.70 -26.95 -8.78
C ALA A 304 6.09 -27.19 -8.19
N GLY A 305 6.67 -26.19 -7.51
CA GLY A 305 7.94 -26.35 -6.80
C GLY A 305 7.84 -27.29 -5.60
N MET A 306 6.75 -27.19 -4.81
CA MET A 306 6.50 -28.09 -3.68
C MET A 306 6.32 -29.55 -4.11
N ALA A 307 5.72 -29.80 -5.28
CA ALA A 307 5.59 -31.16 -5.83
C ALA A 307 6.95 -31.87 -6.06
N LEU A 308 8.05 -31.11 -6.18
CA LEU A 308 9.41 -31.65 -6.27
C LEU A 308 10.07 -31.90 -4.91
N LEU A 309 9.68 -31.13 -3.88
CA LEU A 309 10.25 -31.23 -2.54
C LEU A 309 9.49 -32.24 -1.65
N GLU A 310 8.17 -32.37 -1.84
CA GLU A 310 7.32 -33.24 -1.03
C GLU A 310 7.80 -34.71 -1.01
N PRO A 311 8.19 -35.32 -2.15
CA PRO A 311 8.71 -36.69 -2.16
C PRO A 311 10.04 -36.86 -1.42
N LEU A 312 10.75 -35.77 -1.12
CA LEU A 312 12.02 -35.81 -0.40
C LEU A 312 11.83 -35.89 1.12
N ARG A 313 10.65 -35.60 1.67
CA ARG A 313 10.43 -35.61 3.12
C ARG A 313 10.86 -36.90 3.82
N PRO A 314 10.53 -38.11 3.30
CA PRO A 314 10.95 -39.35 3.94
C PRO A 314 12.47 -39.52 3.94
N ALA A 315 13.15 -39.11 2.86
CA ALA A 315 14.61 -39.20 2.73
C ALA A 315 15.36 -38.29 3.71
N TYR A 316 14.71 -37.21 4.17
CA TYR A 316 15.29 -36.25 5.12
C TYR A 316 14.57 -36.24 6.48
N ALA A 317 13.82 -37.29 6.83
CA ALA A 317 13.08 -37.35 8.09
C ALA A 317 13.98 -37.20 9.33
N ASP A 318 15.16 -37.84 9.29
CA ASP A 318 16.18 -37.80 10.35
C ASP A 318 17.19 -36.66 10.18
N ASN A 319 16.93 -35.70 9.27
CA ASN A 319 17.74 -34.51 9.05
C ASN A 319 16.94 -33.25 9.44
N PRO A 320 16.99 -32.81 10.71
CA PRO A 320 16.15 -31.71 11.19
C PRO A 320 16.31 -30.40 10.40
N PRO A 321 17.53 -29.95 10.00
CA PRO A 321 17.67 -28.77 9.14
C PRO A 321 16.91 -28.89 7.81
N ARG A 322 17.08 -29.99 7.06
CA ARG A 322 16.43 -30.15 5.76
C ARG A 322 14.93 -30.34 5.88
N ARG A 323 14.48 -31.08 6.89
CA ARG A 323 13.05 -31.20 7.21
C ARG A 323 12.42 -29.82 7.48
N ARG A 324 13.12 -28.94 8.20
CA ARG A 324 12.68 -27.57 8.46
C ARG A 324 12.70 -26.71 7.19
N ASP A 325 13.67 -26.87 6.31
CA ASP A 325 13.70 -26.14 5.04
C ASP A 325 12.47 -26.47 4.18
N ILE A 326 12.10 -27.75 4.05
CA ILE A 326 10.87 -28.16 3.33
C ILE A 326 9.64 -27.55 4.04
N ALA A 327 9.61 -27.58 5.38
CA ALA A 327 8.51 -26.98 6.15
C ALA A 327 8.39 -25.46 5.94
N VAL A 328 9.51 -24.73 5.82
CA VAL A 328 9.49 -23.29 5.50
C VAL A 328 8.96 -23.08 4.08
N CYS A 329 9.40 -23.88 3.10
CA CYS A 329 8.87 -23.80 1.73
C CYS A 329 7.36 -24.04 1.70
N GLU A 330 6.87 -25.02 2.46
CA GLU A 330 5.45 -25.30 2.61
C GLU A 330 4.70 -24.13 3.27
N ALA A 331 5.23 -23.59 4.37
CA ALA A 331 4.61 -22.45 5.06
C ALA A 331 4.48 -21.20 4.18
N VAL A 332 5.43 -20.95 3.28
CA VAL A 332 5.31 -19.88 2.26
C VAL A 332 4.17 -20.20 1.29
N GLY A 333 4.08 -21.43 0.80
CA GLY A 333 3.01 -21.86 -0.11
C GLY A 333 1.62 -21.75 0.52
N LEU A 334 1.49 -22.14 1.78
CA LEU A 334 0.25 -22.00 2.56
C LEU A 334 -0.13 -20.51 2.72
N GLN A 335 0.81 -19.61 3.00
CA GLN A 335 0.51 -18.17 3.09
C GLN A 335 0.10 -17.53 1.75
N ILE A 336 0.73 -17.95 0.64
CA ILE A 336 0.34 -17.53 -0.71
C ILE A 336 -1.09 -18.02 -1.02
N CYS A 337 -1.38 -19.30 -0.74
CA CYS A 337 -2.71 -19.88 -0.93
C CYS A 337 -3.76 -19.17 -0.09
N SER A 338 -3.49 -18.95 1.20
CA SER A 338 -4.37 -18.20 2.11
C SER A 338 -4.64 -16.78 1.61
N SER A 339 -3.62 -16.12 1.05
CA SER A 339 -3.80 -14.80 0.45
C SER A 339 -4.74 -14.80 -0.74
N HIS A 340 -4.59 -15.77 -1.64
CA HIS A 340 -5.51 -15.94 -2.76
C HIS A 340 -6.94 -16.25 -2.29
N ASN A 341 -7.08 -17.14 -1.30
CA ASN A 341 -8.37 -17.54 -0.72
C ASN A 341 -9.09 -16.38 -0.05
N ILE A 342 -8.39 -15.58 0.76
CA ILE A 342 -8.97 -14.42 1.44
C ILE A 342 -9.46 -13.36 0.43
N LEU A 343 -8.64 -13.04 -0.59
CA LEU A 343 -9.05 -12.12 -1.65
C LEU A 343 -10.25 -12.66 -2.44
N SER A 344 -10.26 -13.97 -2.73
CA SER A 344 -11.34 -14.64 -3.45
C SER A 344 -12.64 -14.65 -2.63
N PHE A 345 -12.55 -14.90 -1.33
CA PHE A 345 -13.69 -14.88 -0.42
C PHE A 345 -14.39 -13.53 -0.45
N TYR A 346 -13.62 -12.43 -0.36
CA TYR A 346 -14.20 -11.09 -0.38
C TYR A 346 -14.70 -10.68 -1.77
N GLN A 347 -14.06 -11.13 -2.87
CA GLN A 347 -14.64 -10.96 -4.22
C GLN A 347 -16.01 -11.66 -4.33
N LEU A 348 -16.11 -12.92 -3.90
CA LEU A 348 -17.37 -13.67 -3.91
C LEU A 348 -18.42 -13.05 -2.99
N ARG A 349 -18.01 -12.45 -1.87
CA ARG A 349 -18.91 -11.70 -0.98
C ARG A 349 -19.55 -10.50 -1.69
N GLU A 350 -18.78 -9.76 -2.48
CA GLU A 350 -19.34 -8.67 -3.30
C GLU A 350 -20.33 -9.20 -4.32
N GLU A 351 -19.97 -10.26 -5.05
CA GLU A 351 -20.87 -10.88 -6.02
C GLU A 351 -22.17 -11.35 -5.36
N LEU A 352 -22.07 -11.98 -4.19
CA LEU A 352 -23.22 -12.47 -3.41
C LEU A 352 -24.15 -11.34 -2.94
N ALA A 353 -23.55 -10.22 -2.49
CA ALA A 353 -24.31 -9.07 -2.03
C ALA A 353 -25.12 -8.45 -3.18
N TRP A 354 -24.52 -8.34 -4.37
CA TRP A 354 -25.14 -7.70 -5.54
C TRP A 354 -26.03 -8.61 -6.36
N ALA A 355 -25.88 -9.93 -6.29
CA ALA A 355 -26.79 -10.87 -6.93
C ALA A 355 -28.23 -10.72 -6.38
N THR A 356 -29.23 -10.93 -7.25
CA THR A 356 -30.66 -10.81 -6.93
C THR A 356 -31.34 -12.17 -6.88
N GLU A 357 -30.98 -13.06 -7.79
CA GLU A 357 -31.61 -14.38 -7.94
C GLU A 357 -31.11 -15.37 -6.89
N LEU A 358 -32.03 -16.16 -6.33
CA LEU A 358 -31.71 -17.11 -5.27
C LEU A 358 -30.69 -18.20 -5.69
N PRO A 359 -30.81 -18.90 -6.83
CA PRO A 359 -29.87 -19.97 -7.16
C PRO A 359 -28.41 -19.49 -7.28
N PRO A 360 -28.09 -18.42 -8.04
CA PRO A 360 -26.73 -17.87 -8.06
C PRO A 360 -26.21 -17.44 -6.69
N ARG A 361 -27.07 -16.87 -5.83
CA ARG A 361 -26.68 -16.50 -4.46
C ARG A 361 -26.32 -17.71 -3.61
N LEU A 362 -27.06 -18.82 -3.73
CA LEU A 362 -26.75 -20.05 -3.02
C LEU A 362 -25.45 -20.70 -3.54
N ASP A 363 -25.19 -20.65 -4.85
CA ASP A 363 -23.95 -21.15 -5.44
C ASP A 363 -22.73 -20.35 -4.96
N LEU A 364 -22.83 -19.01 -4.96
CA LEU A 364 -21.78 -18.13 -4.43
C LEU A 364 -21.52 -18.39 -2.94
N LEU A 365 -22.58 -18.50 -2.14
CA LEU A 365 -22.46 -18.84 -0.72
C LEU A 365 -21.81 -20.23 -0.52
N GLY A 366 -22.13 -21.21 -1.37
CA GLY A 366 -21.50 -22.53 -1.36
C GLY A 366 -19.99 -22.45 -1.61
N ARG A 367 -19.56 -21.73 -2.64
CA ARG A 367 -18.13 -21.52 -2.95
C ARG A 367 -17.39 -20.79 -1.83
N MET A 368 -18.02 -19.78 -1.23
CA MET A 368 -17.43 -19.10 -0.06
C MET A 368 -17.27 -20.05 1.12
N ARG A 369 -18.21 -20.99 1.32
CA ARG A 369 -18.14 -22.00 2.38
C ARG A 369 -16.96 -22.96 2.15
N GLU A 370 -16.74 -23.38 0.92
CA GLU A 370 -15.58 -24.21 0.54
C GLU A 370 -14.27 -23.51 0.90
N LEU A 371 -14.12 -22.22 0.57
CA LEU A 371 -12.94 -21.43 0.94
C LEU A 371 -12.73 -21.35 2.47
N VAL A 372 -13.79 -21.22 3.26
CA VAL A 372 -13.67 -21.20 4.74
C VAL A 372 -13.17 -22.54 5.28
N VAL A 373 -13.65 -23.66 4.71
CA VAL A 373 -13.20 -25.01 5.08
C VAL A 373 -11.74 -25.22 4.69
N GLU A 374 -11.36 -24.81 3.48
CA GLU A 374 -9.97 -24.84 3.01
C GLU A 374 -9.05 -24.00 3.91
N GLU A 375 -9.45 -22.78 4.28
CA GLU A 375 -8.68 -21.95 5.22
C GLU A 375 -8.54 -22.59 6.61
N GLY A 376 -9.55 -23.34 7.06
CA GLY A 376 -9.48 -24.11 8.30
C GLY A 376 -8.42 -25.21 8.23
N GLN A 377 -8.40 -25.97 7.12
CA GLN A 377 -7.40 -27.02 6.87
C GLN A 377 -5.99 -26.43 6.74
N LEU A 378 -5.86 -25.31 6.03
CA LEU A 378 -4.60 -24.60 5.85
C LEU A 378 -4.06 -24.08 7.19
N SER A 379 -4.93 -23.50 8.03
CA SER A 379 -4.58 -23.04 9.38
C SER A 379 -4.14 -24.20 10.29
N ALA A 380 -4.84 -25.33 10.23
CA ALA A 380 -4.47 -26.53 10.97
C ALA A 380 -3.11 -27.09 10.51
N ARG A 381 -2.84 -27.06 9.20
CA ARG A 381 -1.54 -27.48 8.68
C ARG A 381 -0.42 -26.54 9.12
N LEU A 382 -0.65 -25.22 9.04
CA LEU A 382 0.33 -24.23 9.49
C LEU A 382 0.57 -24.30 11.01
N LEU A 383 -0.44 -24.70 11.79
CA LEU A 383 -0.30 -24.98 13.23
C LEU A 383 0.72 -26.08 13.48
N GLU A 384 0.62 -27.22 12.79
CA GLU A 384 1.57 -28.32 12.91
C GLU A 384 3.01 -27.87 12.59
N LEU A 385 3.16 -27.06 11.54
CA LEU A 385 4.47 -26.51 11.15
C LEU A 385 5.02 -25.55 12.21
N ALA A 386 4.19 -24.66 12.74
CA ALA A 386 4.59 -23.67 13.75
C ALA A 386 4.90 -24.30 15.11
N GLU A 387 4.27 -25.43 15.46
CA GLU A 387 4.63 -26.22 16.65
C GLU A 387 6.02 -26.87 16.50
N ALA A 388 6.38 -27.28 15.28
CA ALA A 388 7.67 -27.92 14.98
C ALA A 388 8.83 -26.93 14.74
N ASP A 389 8.53 -25.68 14.36
CA ASP A 389 9.51 -24.65 14.04
C ASP A 389 9.04 -23.26 14.48
N SER A 390 9.57 -22.79 15.63
CA SER A 390 9.23 -21.50 16.22
C SER A 390 9.71 -20.28 15.42
N ARG A 391 10.50 -20.47 14.35
CA ARG A 391 10.88 -19.37 13.45
C ARG A 391 9.68 -18.91 12.60
N LEU A 392 8.70 -19.79 12.37
CA LEU A 392 7.50 -19.46 11.63
C LEU A 392 6.62 -18.51 12.45
N GLY A 393 6.18 -17.44 11.81
CA GLY A 393 5.34 -16.39 12.39
C GLY A 393 6.12 -15.26 13.05
N PHE A 394 7.41 -15.42 13.34
CA PHE A 394 8.23 -14.36 13.93
C PHE A 394 8.53 -13.26 12.90
N GLN A 395 8.25 -12.01 13.27
CA GLN A 395 8.50 -10.83 12.44
C GLN A 395 9.45 -9.90 13.18
N ALA A 396 10.65 -9.71 12.61
CA ALA A 396 11.78 -9.11 13.32
C ALA A 396 11.61 -7.62 13.66
N ASP A 397 10.89 -6.86 12.84
CA ASP A 397 10.69 -5.41 13.04
C ASP A 397 9.73 -5.10 14.21
N SER A 398 8.73 -5.97 14.40
CA SER A 398 7.78 -5.92 15.52
C SER A 398 8.25 -6.72 16.74
N GLU A 399 9.38 -7.41 16.63
CA GLU A 399 9.97 -8.28 17.66
C GLU A 399 8.99 -9.30 18.25
N CYS A 400 8.04 -9.80 17.46
CA CYS A 400 7.03 -10.74 17.95
C CYS A 400 6.47 -11.67 16.87
N HIS A 401 5.65 -12.63 17.30
CA HIS A 401 4.98 -13.57 16.43
C HIS A 401 3.63 -13.03 15.95
N ILE A 402 3.50 -12.82 14.64
CA ILE A 402 2.21 -12.51 13.99
C ILE A 402 1.24 -13.67 14.12
N TYR A 403 1.75 -14.88 13.95
CA TYR A 403 1.05 -16.13 14.20
C TYR A 403 1.90 -17.08 15.05
N TYR A 404 1.24 -17.87 15.87
CA TYR A 404 1.84 -18.86 16.77
C TYR A 404 0.79 -19.92 17.10
N PRO A 405 1.15 -21.10 17.63
CA PRO A 405 0.24 -22.23 17.75
C PRO A 405 -1.12 -21.91 18.40
N ALA A 406 -1.14 -21.19 19.52
CA ALA A 406 -2.41 -20.85 20.17
C ALA A 406 -3.29 -19.89 19.33
N LYS A 407 -2.69 -18.95 18.58
CA LYS A 407 -3.44 -18.04 17.69
C LYS A 407 -3.94 -18.76 16.43
N LEU A 408 -3.21 -19.76 15.93
CA LEU A 408 -3.66 -20.59 14.82
C LEU A 408 -4.84 -21.49 15.23
N ARG A 409 -4.82 -22.07 16.44
CA ARG A 409 -5.98 -22.78 17.00
C ARG A 409 -7.20 -21.86 17.12
N TRP A 410 -7.00 -20.65 17.65
CA TRP A 410 -8.04 -19.63 17.70
C TRP A 410 -8.63 -19.34 16.31
N ARG A 411 -7.79 -19.22 15.26
CA ARG A 411 -8.29 -19.02 13.90
C ARG A 411 -9.11 -20.20 13.39
N VAL A 412 -8.66 -21.44 13.62
CA VAL A 412 -9.43 -22.64 13.25
C VAL A 412 -10.80 -22.64 13.91
N ASP A 413 -10.87 -22.33 15.21
CA ASP A 413 -12.13 -22.24 15.94
C ASP A 413 -13.03 -21.12 15.37
N LEU A 414 -12.46 -19.96 15.06
CA LEU A 414 -13.19 -18.83 14.47
C LEU A 414 -13.76 -19.16 13.09
N LEU A 415 -13.01 -19.85 12.24
CA LEU A 415 -13.49 -20.27 10.92
C LEU A 415 -14.62 -21.31 11.03
N ASN A 416 -14.55 -22.23 12.01
CA ASN A 416 -15.63 -23.16 12.29
C ASN A 416 -16.88 -22.45 12.83
N GLN A 417 -16.70 -21.46 13.71
CA GLN A 417 -17.80 -20.62 14.22
C GLN A 417 -18.48 -19.85 13.09
N LEU A 418 -17.70 -19.26 12.17
CA LEU A 418 -18.23 -18.53 11.02
C LEU A 418 -19.24 -19.36 10.19
N LEU A 419 -18.94 -20.65 9.98
CA LEU A 419 -19.83 -21.58 9.27
C LEU A 419 -21.20 -21.75 9.94
N VAL A 420 -21.25 -21.65 11.27
CA VAL A 420 -22.47 -21.83 12.06
C VAL A 420 -23.18 -20.51 12.31
N GLU A 421 -22.43 -19.48 12.68
CA GLU A 421 -22.96 -18.21 13.19
C GLU A 421 -23.33 -17.22 12.08
N GLU A 422 -22.69 -17.28 10.90
CA GLU A 422 -23.01 -16.39 9.79
C GLU A 422 -23.56 -17.15 8.58
N PHE A 423 -22.91 -18.23 8.14
CA PHE A 423 -23.32 -18.93 6.91
C PHE A 423 -24.72 -19.55 7.02
N ALA A 424 -25.03 -20.23 8.13
CA ALA A 424 -26.34 -20.86 8.30
C ALA A 424 -27.49 -19.82 8.39
N PRO A 425 -27.40 -18.75 9.20
CA PRO A 425 -28.42 -17.69 9.21
C PRO A 425 -28.55 -16.95 7.88
N VAL A 426 -27.44 -16.66 7.18
CA VAL A 426 -27.48 -16.01 5.86
C VAL A 426 -28.18 -16.91 4.85
N GLU A 427 -27.86 -18.20 4.79
CA GLU A 427 -28.54 -19.14 3.88
C GLU A 427 -30.05 -19.20 4.16
N GLN A 428 -30.43 -19.27 5.45
CA GLN A 428 -31.83 -19.28 5.86
C GLN A 428 -32.56 -18.00 5.42
N ALA A 429 -31.96 -16.83 5.65
CA ALA A 429 -32.51 -15.54 5.24
C ALA A 429 -32.73 -15.47 3.73
N LEU A 430 -31.72 -15.90 2.94
CA LEU A 430 -31.82 -15.94 1.48
C LEU A 430 -32.98 -16.83 1.01
N ARG A 431 -33.09 -18.05 1.57
CA ARG A 431 -34.18 -18.99 1.23
C ARG A 431 -35.56 -18.47 1.65
N ALA A 432 -35.63 -17.63 2.68
CA ALA A 432 -36.85 -16.96 3.13
C ALA A 432 -37.19 -15.71 2.28
N GLY A 433 -36.41 -15.37 1.26
CA GLY A 433 -36.61 -14.18 0.43
C GLY A 433 -36.17 -12.89 1.10
N GLN A 434 -35.41 -12.95 2.19
CA GLN A 434 -34.83 -11.79 2.86
C GLN A 434 -33.48 -11.44 2.22
N ASP A 435 -33.08 -10.18 2.37
CA ASP A 435 -31.78 -9.70 1.88
C ASP A 435 -30.87 -9.25 3.03
N PRO A 436 -29.96 -10.13 3.52
CA PRO A 436 -29.05 -9.78 4.61
C PRO A 436 -28.01 -8.72 4.22
N PHE A 437 -27.92 -8.35 2.94
CA PHE A 437 -26.98 -7.34 2.41
C PHE A 437 -27.68 -6.05 1.97
N ALA A 438 -28.96 -5.85 2.32
CA ALA A 438 -29.73 -4.70 1.84
C ALA A 438 -29.12 -3.34 2.23
N ALA A 439 -28.63 -3.21 3.47
CA ALA A 439 -27.93 -2.00 3.92
C ALA A 439 -26.56 -1.84 3.25
N TYR A 440 -25.87 -2.96 2.97
CA TYR A 440 -24.55 -2.95 2.33
C TYR A 440 -24.60 -2.51 0.85
N THR A 441 -25.68 -2.84 0.16
CA THR A 441 -25.91 -2.55 -1.27
C THR A 441 -26.78 -1.33 -1.54
N ALA A 442 -27.15 -0.58 -0.49
CA ALA A 442 -28.07 0.56 -0.56
C ALA A 442 -29.49 0.22 -1.07
N ARG A 443 -29.90 -1.05 -1.06
CA ARG A 443 -31.31 -1.45 -1.29
C ARG A 443 -32.21 -1.05 -0.11
N ALA A 444 -31.64 -1.01 1.10
CA ALA A 444 -32.24 -0.42 2.30
C ALA A 444 -31.17 0.46 2.98
N PRO A 445 -30.87 1.64 2.41
CA PRO A 445 -29.71 2.43 2.83
C PRO A 445 -29.92 2.98 4.23
N GLU A 446 -28.90 2.84 5.07
CA GLU A 446 -28.82 3.44 6.39
C GLU A 446 -27.94 4.70 6.35
N GLY A 447 -28.35 5.72 7.12
CA GLY A 447 -27.63 6.99 7.23
C GLY A 447 -28.00 8.03 6.16
N PRO A 448 -27.23 9.13 6.06
CA PRO A 448 -27.59 10.25 5.21
C PRO A 448 -27.52 9.94 3.71
N LEU A 449 -28.48 10.48 2.97
CA LEU A 449 -28.67 10.24 1.55
C LEU A 449 -28.43 11.51 0.75
N LEU A 450 -27.68 11.39 -0.34
CA LEU A 450 -27.53 12.37 -1.40
C LEU A 450 -28.26 11.84 -2.64
N PRO A 451 -29.41 12.41 -2.99
CA PRO A 451 -30.06 12.10 -4.25
C PRO A 451 -29.16 12.49 -5.43
N CYS A 452 -28.89 11.55 -6.33
CA CYS A 452 -28.09 11.80 -7.52
C CYS A 452 -28.91 11.42 -8.74
N ARG A 453 -29.52 12.43 -9.37
CA ARG A 453 -30.46 12.24 -10.47
C ARG A 453 -29.73 12.03 -11.80
N ARG A 454 -30.22 11.11 -12.62
CA ARG A 454 -29.72 10.96 -14.00
C ARG A 454 -30.05 12.21 -14.81
N CYS A 455 -29.05 12.71 -15.53
CA CYS A 455 -29.19 13.87 -16.39
C CYS A 455 -29.00 13.45 -17.86
N PRO A 456 -29.98 13.65 -18.74
CA PRO A 456 -29.87 13.25 -20.15
C PRO A 456 -28.78 14.01 -20.93
N GLU A 457 -28.48 15.23 -20.50
CA GLU A 457 -27.41 16.06 -21.06
C GLU A 457 -26.48 16.49 -19.92
N PRO A 458 -25.15 16.44 -20.10
CA PRO A 458 -24.22 16.79 -19.04
C PRO A 458 -24.41 18.25 -18.62
N PRO A 459 -24.29 18.57 -17.31
CA PRO A 459 -24.30 19.96 -16.85
C PRO A 459 -23.09 20.72 -17.43
N ARG A 460 -23.23 22.04 -17.53
CA ARG A 460 -22.10 22.89 -17.93
C ARG A 460 -21.03 22.90 -16.84
N MET A 461 -19.78 22.71 -17.26
CA MET A 461 -18.60 22.75 -16.39
C MET A 461 -17.99 24.16 -16.38
N ASP A 462 -18.77 25.15 -15.96
CA ASP A 462 -18.35 26.58 -15.91
C ASP A 462 -18.29 27.13 -14.47
N GLY A 463 -18.35 26.24 -13.48
CA GLY A 463 -18.33 26.56 -12.06
C GLY A 463 -19.63 27.13 -11.51
N ARG A 464 -20.66 27.32 -12.33
CA ARG A 464 -21.98 27.80 -11.89
C ARG A 464 -22.90 26.61 -11.64
N VAL A 465 -23.41 26.48 -10.41
CA VAL A 465 -24.44 25.49 -10.07
C VAL A 465 -25.82 26.05 -10.44
N ALA A 466 -26.02 26.30 -11.73
CA ALA A 466 -27.22 26.91 -12.29
C ALA A 466 -27.60 26.28 -13.65
N GLY A 467 -28.86 26.44 -14.06
CA GLY A 467 -29.41 25.80 -15.26
C GLY A 467 -30.32 24.62 -14.93
N ASP A 468 -30.98 24.08 -15.95
CA ASP A 468 -32.06 23.09 -15.79
C ASP A 468 -31.56 21.80 -15.14
N GLN A 469 -30.36 21.35 -15.51
CA GLN A 469 -29.72 20.14 -14.98
C GLN A 469 -29.53 20.24 -13.46
N TRP A 470 -28.86 21.29 -12.99
CA TRP A 470 -28.62 21.50 -11.57
C TRP A 470 -29.92 21.80 -10.82
N SER A 471 -30.83 22.58 -11.41
CA SER A 471 -32.11 22.97 -10.80
C SER A 471 -33.02 21.77 -10.51
N ALA A 472 -32.93 20.72 -11.33
CA ALA A 472 -33.66 19.47 -11.15
C ALA A 472 -33.10 18.55 -10.04
N CYS A 473 -31.91 18.85 -9.51
CA CYS A 473 -31.29 18.12 -8.41
C CYS A 473 -31.63 18.74 -7.06
N GLU A 474 -31.98 17.90 -6.09
CA GLU A 474 -32.23 18.32 -4.72
C GLU A 474 -30.90 18.68 -4.03
N PRO A 475 -30.78 19.87 -3.41
CA PRO A 475 -29.58 20.24 -2.67
C PRO A 475 -29.56 19.57 -1.29
N VAL A 476 -28.37 19.18 -0.85
CA VAL A 476 -28.08 18.84 0.55
C VAL A 476 -27.21 19.91 1.18
N GLU A 477 -27.45 20.19 2.46
CA GLU A 477 -26.66 21.14 3.24
C GLU A 477 -25.41 20.46 3.82
N VAL A 478 -24.30 21.18 3.82
CA VAL A 478 -23.01 20.78 4.39
C VAL A 478 -22.85 21.57 5.69
N HIS A 479 -22.90 20.87 6.83
CA HIS A 479 -23.10 21.49 8.14
C HIS A 479 -21.81 21.61 8.93
N ALA A 480 -21.77 22.48 9.94
CA ALA A 480 -20.74 22.40 10.98
C ALA A 480 -21.12 21.29 11.98
N CYS A 481 -20.17 20.43 12.39
CA CYS A 481 -20.48 19.35 13.34
C CYS A 481 -20.02 19.51 14.76
N GLU A 482 -19.14 20.46 15.02
CA GLU A 482 -18.79 20.78 16.40
C GLU A 482 -19.70 21.91 16.90
N PRO A 483 -20.20 21.83 18.15
CA PRO A 483 -21.03 22.87 18.74
C PRO A 483 -20.31 24.21 18.96
N SER A 484 -19.05 24.34 18.53
CA SER A 484 -18.36 25.62 18.42
C SER A 484 -18.63 26.29 17.06
N ALA A 485 -19.90 26.56 16.75
CA ALA A 485 -20.25 27.50 15.68
C ALA A 485 -19.78 28.89 16.11
N SER A 486 -18.49 29.18 15.90
CA SER A 486 -17.92 30.50 16.14
C SER A 486 -18.62 31.52 15.25
N ALA A 487 -18.61 32.80 15.62
CA ALA A 487 -19.06 33.89 14.74
C ALA A 487 -18.41 33.82 13.35
N ALA A 488 -17.23 33.19 13.23
CA ALA A 488 -16.57 32.96 11.95
C ALA A 488 -17.30 31.97 11.03
N MET A 489 -18.37 31.29 11.44
CA MET A 489 -19.20 30.44 10.55
C MET A 489 -20.48 31.11 10.08
N GLU A 490 -20.83 32.28 10.62
CA GLU A 490 -22.04 33.01 10.23
C GLU A 490 -21.98 33.41 8.75
N GLY A 491 -23.05 33.12 8.00
CA GLY A 491 -23.14 33.42 6.56
C GLY A 491 -22.27 32.54 5.65
N ARG A 492 -21.67 31.47 6.17
CA ARG A 492 -20.79 30.56 5.40
C ARG A 492 -21.42 29.21 5.04
N ASP A 493 -22.74 29.13 4.93
CA ASP A 493 -23.43 27.89 4.55
C ASP A 493 -22.96 27.34 3.20
N THR A 494 -23.04 26.02 3.04
CA THR A 494 -22.58 25.33 1.84
C THR A 494 -23.59 24.30 1.40
N ARG A 495 -24.00 24.38 0.14
CA ARG A 495 -24.94 23.44 -0.47
C ARG A 495 -24.25 22.61 -1.54
N MET A 496 -24.57 21.33 -1.57
CA MET A 496 -24.13 20.40 -2.61
C MET A 496 -25.31 19.88 -3.40
N ARG A 497 -25.13 19.69 -4.71
CA ARG A 497 -26.03 18.93 -5.60
C ARG A 497 -25.23 17.86 -6.33
N ALA A 498 -25.89 16.76 -6.67
CA ALA A 498 -25.29 15.70 -7.48
C ALA A 498 -26.20 15.27 -8.63
N CYS A 499 -25.61 14.96 -9.77
CA CYS A 499 -26.26 14.27 -10.88
C CYS A 499 -25.27 13.33 -11.57
N TRP A 500 -25.77 12.47 -12.44
CA TRP A 500 -24.93 11.53 -13.18
C TRP A 500 -25.45 11.29 -14.59
N ASP A 501 -24.57 10.81 -15.47
CA ASP A 501 -24.91 10.21 -16.76
C ASP A 501 -24.04 8.96 -16.99
N GLU A 502 -24.11 8.34 -18.16
CA GLU A 502 -23.32 7.15 -18.48
C GLU A 502 -21.81 7.40 -18.53
N ALA A 503 -21.36 8.65 -18.55
CA ALA A 503 -19.95 9.03 -18.66
C ALA A 503 -19.33 9.46 -17.32
N ALA A 504 -20.09 10.13 -16.44
CA ALA A 504 -19.54 10.69 -15.21
C ALA A 504 -20.54 10.88 -14.07
N LEU A 505 -19.97 11.02 -12.87
CA LEU A 505 -20.60 11.66 -11.72
C LEU A 505 -20.31 13.17 -11.74
N TYR A 506 -21.33 13.98 -11.48
CA TYR A 506 -21.21 15.43 -11.39
C TYR A 506 -21.56 15.91 -10.00
N LEU A 507 -20.72 16.77 -9.42
CA LEU A 507 -20.96 17.38 -8.11
C LEU A 507 -20.89 18.90 -8.24
N GLY A 508 -21.90 19.60 -7.72
CA GLY A 508 -21.98 21.06 -7.73
C GLY A 508 -22.04 21.60 -6.31
N PHE A 509 -21.17 22.54 -5.98
CA PHE A 509 -21.10 23.16 -4.66
C PHE A 509 -21.34 24.66 -4.77
N VAL A 510 -22.15 25.20 -3.86
CA VAL A 510 -22.29 26.65 -3.64
C VAL A 510 -21.85 26.91 -2.20
N CYS A 511 -20.78 27.68 -2.06
CA CYS A 511 -20.11 27.97 -0.80
C CYS A 511 -20.24 29.47 -0.50
N ASN A 512 -21.17 29.84 0.38
CA ASN A 512 -21.31 31.24 0.79
C ASN A 512 -20.10 31.68 1.60
N GLU A 513 -19.63 32.89 1.35
CA GLU A 513 -18.44 33.45 1.98
C GLU A 513 -18.59 34.97 2.03
N PRO A 514 -18.94 35.55 3.20
CA PRO A 514 -19.16 36.98 3.32
C PRO A 514 -17.87 37.78 3.06
N ASP A 515 -16.70 37.19 3.36
CA ASP A 515 -15.40 37.84 3.26
C ASP A 515 -14.61 37.31 2.05
N MET A 516 -15.17 37.43 0.85
CA MET A 516 -14.54 36.94 -0.40
C MET A 516 -13.12 37.47 -0.65
N ALA A 517 -12.74 38.60 -0.05
CA ALA A 517 -11.39 39.16 -0.17
C ALA A 517 -10.33 38.37 0.63
N THR A 518 -10.74 37.51 1.58
CA THR A 518 -9.82 36.77 2.46
C THR A 518 -9.65 35.31 2.09
N ILE A 519 -10.36 34.82 1.05
CA ILE A 519 -10.23 33.43 0.62
C ILE A 519 -8.81 33.12 0.15
N ARG A 520 -8.34 31.92 0.49
CA ARG A 520 -6.98 31.45 0.17
C ARG A 520 -7.08 30.33 -0.84
N THR A 521 -6.51 30.50 -2.02
CA THR A 521 -6.63 29.51 -3.09
C THR A 521 -5.28 29.00 -3.55
N ALA A 522 -5.24 27.77 -4.06
CA ALA A 522 -4.07 27.22 -4.72
C ALA A 522 -4.00 27.74 -6.16
N ALA A 523 -2.79 27.96 -6.69
CA ALA A 523 -2.62 28.66 -7.95
C ALA A 523 -2.69 27.73 -9.19
N ALA A 524 -2.41 26.44 -9.05
CA ALA A 524 -2.41 25.48 -10.16
C ALA A 524 -2.58 24.03 -9.69
N ASP A 525 -3.01 23.14 -10.61
CA ASP A 525 -3.11 21.69 -10.37
C ASP A 525 -1.76 21.04 -10.00
N THR A 526 -0.64 21.67 -10.35
CA THR A 526 0.71 21.20 -10.00
C THR A 526 1.07 21.44 -8.54
N GLU A 527 0.26 22.18 -7.79
CA GLU A 527 0.47 22.47 -6.39
C GLU A 527 -0.50 21.64 -5.53
N PRO A 528 -0.05 21.08 -4.39
CA PRO A 528 -0.96 20.45 -3.45
C PRO A 528 -2.02 21.43 -2.96
N VAL A 529 -3.30 21.06 -3.10
CA VAL A 529 -4.40 21.76 -2.42
C VAL A 529 -4.41 21.26 -0.97
N LEU A 530 -4.06 22.13 -0.04
CA LEU A 530 -3.90 21.80 1.37
C LEU A 530 -5.10 22.28 2.19
N PRO A 531 -5.85 21.37 2.83
CA PRO A 531 -7.04 21.71 3.61
C PRO A 531 -6.84 22.81 4.66
N ASN A 532 -5.66 22.90 5.27
CA ASN A 532 -5.41 23.84 6.36
C ASN A 532 -5.02 25.25 5.89
N THR A 533 -4.75 25.42 4.60
CA THR A 533 -4.25 26.69 4.05
C THR A 533 -5.04 27.18 2.85
N ASN A 534 -5.94 26.37 2.29
CA ASN A 534 -6.77 26.71 1.15
C ASN A 534 -8.26 26.59 1.49
N ASP A 535 -9.04 27.56 1.04
CA ASP A 535 -10.48 27.43 0.84
C ASP A 535 -10.71 26.41 -0.27
N CYS A 536 -11.22 25.24 0.11
CA CYS A 536 -11.45 24.14 -0.80
C CYS A 536 -12.59 23.24 -0.36
N VAL A 537 -13.12 22.47 -1.31
CA VAL A 537 -13.91 21.27 -1.02
C VAL A 537 -13.00 20.04 -1.09
N GLN A 538 -13.10 19.17 -0.10
CA GLN A 538 -12.52 17.84 -0.09
C GLN A 538 -13.65 16.83 -0.26
N ILE A 539 -13.46 15.86 -1.15
CA ILE A 539 -14.41 14.78 -1.41
C ILE A 539 -13.68 13.46 -1.23
N SER A 540 -14.17 12.64 -0.30
CA SER A 540 -13.71 11.27 -0.06
C SER A 540 -14.78 10.31 -0.60
N LEU A 541 -14.44 9.54 -1.61
CA LEU A 541 -15.34 8.68 -2.39
C LEU A 541 -14.94 7.22 -2.21
N GLU A 542 -15.88 6.42 -1.75
CA GLU A 542 -15.83 4.97 -1.77
C GLU A 542 -16.73 4.49 -2.92
N PRO A 543 -16.18 4.30 -4.14
CA PRO A 543 -16.98 3.97 -5.32
C PRO A 543 -17.64 2.60 -5.19
N GLN A 544 -17.00 1.68 -4.48
CA GLN A 544 -17.50 0.36 -4.13
C GLN A 544 -16.97 0.00 -2.74
N ARG A 545 -17.78 -0.67 -1.91
CA ARG A 545 -17.50 -0.93 -0.49
C ARG A 545 -16.16 -1.64 -0.22
N LEU A 546 -15.71 -2.54 -1.09
CA LEU A 546 -14.41 -3.21 -0.91
C LEU A 546 -13.21 -2.43 -1.43
N TRP A 547 -13.42 -1.30 -2.12
CA TRP A 547 -12.34 -0.57 -2.77
C TRP A 547 -11.82 0.55 -1.86
N PRO A 548 -10.55 0.94 -2.03
CA PRO A 548 -10.00 2.04 -1.26
C PRO A 548 -10.76 3.33 -1.54
N VAL A 549 -10.82 4.20 -0.53
CA VAL A 549 -11.38 5.54 -0.67
C VAL A 549 -10.49 6.36 -1.59
N ARG A 550 -11.06 6.97 -2.62
CA ARG A 550 -10.41 8.00 -3.42
C ARG A 550 -10.67 9.36 -2.80
N ARG A 551 -9.63 10.16 -2.60
CA ARG A 551 -9.76 11.49 -2.01
C ARG A 551 -9.27 12.57 -2.95
N ILE A 552 -10.17 13.49 -3.30
CA ILE A 552 -9.85 14.65 -4.13
C ILE A 552 -10.14 15.95 -3.40
N LEU A 553 -9.43 16.99 -3.81
CA LEU A 553 -9.61 18.34 -3.33
C LEU A 553 -9.71 19.28 -4.52
N ALA A 554 -10.62 20.24 -4.41
CA ALA A 554 -10.76 21.30 -5.39
C ALA A 554 -10.85 22.65 -4.67
N SER A 555 -9.90 23.54 -4.95
CA SER A 555 -9.85 24.86 -4.33
C SER A 555 -10.95 25.78 -4.87
N ALA A 556 -11.23 26.89 -4.16
CA ALA A 556 -12.16 27.90 -4.64
C ALA A 556 -11.75 28.57 -5.96
N ALA A 557 -10.47 28.44 -6.38
CA ALA A 557 -10.00 28.85 -7.70
C ALA A 557 -10.15 27.77 -8.78
N GLY A 558 -10.56 26.54 -8.42
CA GLY A 558 -10.72 25.42 -9.35
C GLY A 558 -9.48 24.54 -9.51
N ALA A 559 -8.37 24.86 -8.84
CA ALA A 559 -7.21 23.97 -8.80
C ALA A 559 -7.59 22.63 -8.15
N ARG A 560 -7.19 21.54 -8.80
CA ARG A 560 -7.46 20.15 -8.48
C ARG A 560 -6.30 19.54 -7.70
N TYR A 561 -6.59 18.56 -6.87
CA TYR A 561 -5.57 17.70 -6.29
C TYR A 561 -6.16 16.33 -5.96
N HIS A 562 -5.51 15.26 -6.44
CA HIS A 562 -5.84 13.89 -6.07
C HIS A 562 -4.85 13.43 -5.01
N GLN A 563 -5.33 13.20 -3.80
CA GLN A 563 -4.49 12.73 -2.70
C GLN A 563 -4.33 11.21 -2.82
N THR A 564 -3.12 10.77 -3.11
CA THR A 564 -2.74 9.37 -3.31
C THR A 564 -1.65 8.93 -2.32
N PHE A 565 -1.49 7.63 -2.14
CA PHE A 565 -0.45 7.05 -1.24
C PHE A 565 0.84 6.63 -1.95
N GLU A 566 0.71 5.98 -3.11
CA GLU A 566 1.85 5.37 -3.82
C GLU A 566 2.02 5.88 -5.24
N THR A 567 0.92 6.28 -5.86
CA THR A 567 0.89 6.77 -7.24
C THR A 567 0.99 8.29 -7.26
N PRO A 568 1.47 8.91 -8.36
CA PRO A 568 1.31 10.34 -8.56
C PRO A 568 -0.18 10.75 -8.55
N PRO A 569 -0.50 12.02 -8.20
CA PRO A 569 -1.85 12.55 -8.37
C PRO A 569 -2.34 12.38 -9.81
N ASP A 570 -3.59 11.98 -9.96
CA ASP A 570 -4.26 11.80 -11.24
C ASP A 570 -5.31 12.90 -11.45
N TYR A 571 -5.21 13.60 -12.58
CA TYR A 571 -6.01 14.75 -12.95
C TYR A 571 -6.98 14.46 -14.09
N ALA A 572 -7.30 13.19 -14.37
CA ALA A 572 -8.31 12.79 -15.36
C ALA A 572 -9.77 13.01 -14.87
N TRP A 573 -10.03 14.14 -14.21
CA TRP A 573 -11.34 14.59 -13.72
C TRP A 573 -11.39 16.13 -13.75
N GLU A 574 -12.52 16.76 -13.99
CA GLU A 574 -12.57 18.20 -14.24
C GLU A 574 -13.12 18.96 -13.03
N ALA A 575 -12.62 20.19 -12.84
CA ALA A 575 -13.13 21.14 -11.87
C ALA A 575 -13.21 22.53 -12.53
N ALA A 576 -14.31 23.24 -12.32
CA ALA A 576 -14.48 24.61 -12.76
C ALA A 576 -15.06 25.44 -11.62
N SER A 577 -14.54 26.65 -11.41
CA SER A 577 -14.91 27.53 -10.32
C SER A 577 -15.59 28.81 -10.83
N HIS A 578 -16.45 29.39 -10.00
CA HIS A 578 -17.04 30.70 -10.22
C HIS A 578 -17.08 31.49 -8.92
N CYS A 579 -16.58 32.72 -8.93
CA CYS A 579 -16.70 33.64 -7.80
C CYS A 579 -17.80 34.68 -8.08
N GLY A 580 -18.74 34.79 -7.15
CA GLY A 580 -19.77 35.82 -7.15
C GLY A 580 -19.60 36.79 -5.98
N ASN A 581 -20.59 37.66 -5.78
CA ASN A 581 -20.61 38.54 -4.62
C ASN A 581 -21.10 37.77 -3.39
N GLY A 582 -20.20 37.54 -2.42
CA GLY A 582 -20.51 36.84 -1.17
C GLY A 582 -20.56 35.31 -1.26
N PHE A 583 -20.05 34.72 -2.35
CA PHE A 583 -19.94 33.26 -2.50
C PHE A 583 -18.93 32.88 -3.57
N TRP A 584 -18.50 31.62 -3.52
CA TRP A 584 -17.88 30.93 -4.64
C TRP A 584 -18.61 29.60 -4.87
N SER A 585 -18.53 29.09 -6.09
CA SER A 585 -19.12 27.82 -6.47
C SER A 585 -18.17 27.00 -7.32
N ILE A 586 -18.34 25.68 -7.29
CA ILE A 586 -17.50 24.76 -8.04
C ILE A 586 -18.32 23.61 -8.59
N THR A 587 -18.08 23.26 -9.84
CA THR A 587 -18.67 22.09 -10.52
C THR A 587 -17.55 21.11 -10.82
N LEU A 588 -17.75 19.85 -10.45
CA LEU A 588 -16.83 18.75 -10.65
C LEU A 588 -17.43 17.72 -11.61
N ARG A 589 -16.61 17.19 -12.52
CA ARG A 589 -16.94 16.05 -13.37
C ARG A 589 -15.95 14.94 -13.09
N LEU A 590 -16.43 13.81 -12.59
CA LEU A 590 -15.65 12.64 -12.23
C LEU A 590 -16.00 11.50 -13.19
N PRO A 591 -15.20 11.26 -14.24
CA PRO A 591 -15.45 10.18 -15.18
C PRO A 591 -15.51 8.83 -14.48
N TRP A 592 -16.45 7.96 -14.88
CA TRP A 592 -16.55 6.62 -14.29
C TRP A 592 -15.29 5.78 -14.52
N GLU A 593 -14.67 5.94 -15.69
CA GLU A 593 -13.41 5.28 -16.06
C GLU A 593 -12.25 5.64 -15.12
N TRP A 594 -12.27 6.86 -14.57
CA TRP A 594 -11.28 7.35 -13.63
C TRP A 594 -11.63 6.96 -12.19
N LEU A 595 -12.90 7.08 -11.81
CA LEU A 595 -13.37 6.81 -10.46
C LEU A 595 -13.30 5.31 -10.11
N LEU A 596 -13.61 4.43 -11.07
CA LEU A 596 -13.70 2.99 -10.85
C LEU A 596 -12.38 2.30 -11.24
N PRO A 597 -11.77 1.47 -10.38
CA PRO A 597 -10.47 0.87 -10.67
C PRO A 597 -10.42 -0.14 -11.83
N ASP A 598 -11.58 -0.65 -12.25
CA ASP A 598 -11.77 -1.45 -13.46
C ASP A 598 -12.29 -0.62 -14.65
N GLY A 599 -12.62 0.65 -14.42
CA GLY A 599 -13.18 1.59 -15.38
C GLY A 599 -14.61 1.30 -15.81
N VAL A 600 -15.30 0.33 -15.18
CA VAL A 600 -16.61 -0.14 -15.64
C VAL A 600 -17.72 0.40 -14.74
N PHE A 601 -18.51 1.33 -15.26
CA PHE A 601 -19.71 1.80 -14.57
C PHE A 601 -20.74 0.67 -14.41
N THR A 602 -21.15 0.42 -13.17
CA THR A 602 -22.07 -0.68 -12.81
C THR A 602 -23.46 -0.20 -12.40
N GLY A 603 -23.72 1.11 -12.38
CA GLY A 603 -24.97 1.67 -11.85
C GLY A 603 -25.13 1.54 -10.33
N ARG A 604 -24.09 1.09 -9.62
CA ARG A 604 -24.11 0.90 -8.17
C ARG A 604 -24.05 2.26 -7.44
N PRO A 605 -24.84 2.44 -6.36
CA PRO A 605 -24.66 3.54 -5.41
C PRO A 605 -23.23 3.66 -4.88
N ILE A 606 -22.84 4.89 -4.59
CA ILE A 606 -21.49 5.24 -4.12
C ILE A 606 -21.59 5.74 -2.69
N ARG A 607 -20.53 5.58 -1.91
CA ARG A 607 -20.43 6.24 -0.61
C ARG A 607 -19.50 7.42 -0.69
N LEU A 608 -19.89 8.54 -0.07
CA LEU A 608 -19.04 9.73 -0.08
C LEU A 608 -19.17 10.57 1.17
N MET A 609 -18.09 11.29 1.48
CA MET A 609 -18.05 12.36 2.45
C MET A 609 -17.51 13.61 1.77
N VAL A 610 -18.09 14.76 2.09
CA VAL A 610 -17.66 16.08 1.65
C VAL A 610 -17.26 16.90 2.84
N GLN A 611 -16.18 17.66 2.70
CA GLN A 611 -15.79 18.68 3.66
C GLN A 611 -15.51 20.00 2.93
N ARG A 612 -16.02 21.13 3.44
CA ARG A 612 -15.51 22.46 3.08
C ARG A 612 -14.51 22.88 4.13
N HIS A 613 -13.32 23.24 3.69
CA HIS A 613 -12.25 23.77 4.53
C HIS A 613 -12.20 25.29 4.42
N ILE A 614 -12.12 25.97 5.58
CA ILE A 614 -12.10 27.42 5.69
C ILE A 614 -10.90 27.81 6.57
N PRO A 615 -9.75 28.18 5.97
CA PRO A 615 -8.57 28.62 6.70
C PRO A 615 -8.78 30.02 7.30
N LEU A 616 -8.50 30.17 8.59
CA LEU A 616 -8.61 31.41 9.34
C LEU A 616 -7.26 31.78 9.97
N ASP A 617 -6.99 33.07 10.10
CA ASP A 617 -5.85 33.55 10.88
C ASP A 617 -6.09 33.36 12.38
N ASN A 618 -5.12 32.78 13.07
CA ASN A 618 -5.20 32.57 14.52
C ASN A 618 -4.67 33.76 15.34
N GLY A 619 -4.35 34.89 14.70
CA GLY A 619 -3.84 36.11 15.34
C GLY A 619 -2.41 36.03 15.90
N THR A 620 -1.76 34.86 15.86
CA THR A 620 -0.38 34.63 16.36
C THR A 620 0.62 34.26 15.26
N GLY A 621 0.23 34.51 14.00
CA GLY A 621 1.04 34.16 12.82
C GLY A 621 0.88 32.70 12.37
N GLY A 622 -0.09 31.96 12.91
CA GLY A 622 -0.47 30.62 12.44
C GLY A 622 -1.88 30.59 11.84
N THR A 623 -2.22 29.45 11.24
CA THR A 623 -3.53 29.22 10.60
C THR A 623 -4.33 28.21 11.40
N THR A 624 -5.61 28.46 11.63
CA THR A 624 -6.59 27.44 12.05
C THR A 624 -7.52 27.11 10.89
N CYS A 625 -8.14 25.94 10.87
CA CYS A 625 -9.08 25.56 9.82
C CYS A 625 -10.43 25.21 10.44
N GLN A 626 -11.46 25.92 10.04
CA GLN A 626 -12.85 25.52 10.30
C GLN A 626 -13.32 24.57 9.20
N ARG A 627 -14.27 23.69 9.55
CA ARG A 627 -14.77 22.67 8.63
C ARG A 627 -16.28 22.59 8.67
N LEU A 628 -16.90 22.63 7.50
CA LEU A 628 -18.24 22.11 7.29
C LEU A 628 -18.11 20.73 6.65
N HIS A 629 -19.04 19.83 6.90
CA HIS A 629 -19.02 18.51 6.29
C HIS A 629 -20.43 17.91 6.12
N TRP A 630 -20.50 16.96 5.20
CA TRP A 630 -21.62 16.08 4.99
C TRP A 630 -21.09 14.67 4.72
N PRO A 631 -21.60 13.63 5.39
CA PRO A 631 -22.54 13.70 6.51
C PRO A 631 -22.00 14.42 7.73
N CYS A 632 -22.89 15.09 8.47
CA CYS A 632 -22.58 15.63 9.79
C CYS A 632 -23.07 14.69 10.89
N VAL A 633 -22.38 13.55 10.97
CA VAL A 633 -22.60 12.54 11.99
C VAL A 633 -21.23 12.21 12.57
N PRO A 634 -20.78 12.86 13.66
CA PRO A 634 -19.63 12.40 14.39
C PRO A 634 -20.02 11.07 15.02
N THR A 635 -19.40 9.97 14.59
CA THR A 635 -19.43 8.76 15.40
C THR A 635 -18.27 8.83 16.38
N ASP A 636 -18.47 8.42 17.64
CA ASP A 636 -17.37 8.27 18.62
C ASP A 636 -16.43 7.10 18.25
N LEU A 637 -16.52 6.59 17.02
CA LEU A 637 -15.80 5.44 16.55
C LEU A 637 -14.43 5.86 16.03
N PRO A 638 -13.37 5.09 16.31
CA PRO A 638 -12.04 5.40 15.81
C PRO A 638 -11.99 5.31 14.27
N PRO A 639 -11.07 6.05 13.61
CA PRO A 639 -10.69 5.81 12.23
C PRO A 639 -10.45 4.33 11.96
N ARG A 640 -11.06 3.80 10.90
CA ARG A 640 -10.96 2.37 10.54
C ARG A 640 -10.23 2.13 9.22
N LEU A 641 -10.16 3.13 8.35
CA LEU A 641 -9.40 3.02 7.11
C LEU A 641 -7.91 3.25 7.38
N MET A 642 -7.07 2.55 6.62
CA MET A 642 -5.62 2.58 6.79
C MET A 642 -5.03 3.78 6.06
N GLN A 643 -5.51 4.01 4.86
CA GLN A 643 -5.07 5.10 3.99
C GLN A 643 -5.55 6.43 4.56
N PHE A 644 -6.84 6.54 4.90
CA PHE A 644 -7.39 7.81 5.34
C PHE A 644 -8.09 7.72 6.72
N PRO A 645 -8.18 8.82 7.49
CA PRO A 645 -8.75 8.81 8.83
C PRO A 645 -10.27 8.61 8.89
N GLU A 646 -10.97 8.52 7.76
CA GLU A 646 -12.41 8.30 7.73
C GLU A 646 -12.80 6.96 8.34
N ASN A 647 -13.96 6.94 9.00
CA ASN A 647 -14.66 5.72 9.30
C ASN A 647 -15.69 5.46 8.19
N PRO A 648 -15.77 4.26 7.61
CA PRO A 648 -16.75 3.94 6.58
C PRO A 648 -18.20 4.17 6.99
N ALA A 649 -18.50 4.08 8.28
CA ALA A 649 -19.82 4.38 8.84
C ALA A 649 -20.21 5.85 8.71
N ASP A 650 -19.24 6.76 8.61
CA ASP A 650 -19.47 8.21 8.55
C ASP A 650 -19.78 8.71 7.13
N LEU A 651 -19.55 7.91 6.09
CA LEU A 651 -19.88 8.30 4.72
C LEU A 651 -21.41 8.32 4.49
N GLY A 652 -21.87 9.14 3.56
CA GLY A 652 -23.26 9.16 3.11
C GLY A 652 -23.45 8.28 1.89
N TRP A 653 -24.70 7.95 1.56
CA TRP A 653 -25.04 7.27 0.31
C TRP A 653 -25.34 8.28 -0.80
N CYS A 654 -24.63 8.18 -1.92
CA CYS A 654 -24.99 8.82 -3.18
C CYS A 654 -25.81 7.82 -4.01
N LEU A 655 -27.13 8.03 -4.04
CA LEU A 655 -28.07 7.13 -4.68
C LEU A 655 -28.28 7.54 -6.14
N LEU A 656 -27.82 6.72 -7.07
CA LEU A 656 -27.99 6.94 -8.51
C LEU A 656 -29.43 6.61 -8.91
N SER A 657 -30.26 7.64 -9.10
CA SER A 657 -31.65 7.50 -9.53
C SER A 657 -31.80 7.78 -11.04
N PRO A 658 -32.69 7.05 -11.74
CA PRO A 658 -32.87 7.16 -13.19
C PRO A 658 -33.52 8.47 -13.67
#